data_AF-A0A350INN2-F1
#
_entry.id   AF-A0A350INN2-F1
#
_cell.length_a   1.000
_cell.length_b   1.000
_cell.length_c   1.000
_cell.angle_alpha   90.00
_cell.angle_beta   90.00
_cell.angle_gamma   90.00
#
_symmetry.space_group_name_H-M   'P 1'
#
loop_
_entity.id
_entity.type
_entity.pdbx_description
1 polymer ?
#
loop_
_entity_poly.entity_id
_entity_poly.type
_entity_poly.pdbx_seq_one_letter_code
_entity_poly.pdbx_strand_id
1 'polypeptide(L)'
;MRKIYLYPIWLRIWHFLNALLMLLLILSGISLHFSATSSFLFPFKTGMLIHNISGIVLTLAYLFYFVLNITSGNIKYYFPVIKGFIGNLWTQGKYYLLGIFGRERHPFHTDEKHKFNPLQQITYLGVMYFLVPFIIISGWALLFPELAPDEFLGMGGIWPMALLHTILGFLVTIFMIGHIYLGTTGEDPLEYFKTIITGYHIDHEEPEVVVIKEEKKKDKSPTLPLIFYNPITITGAIIAIITFLAIVFLAVVDFFSEDTNPYSGIINYVVLPAVLILGLILIAIGAIRENRRILHGKDRKEKLPVINLNKPKQQVAFLIFLVGTIVLVISTIFGSFQAYHYTDSDEFCGTLCHTVMQPEYTAYKNSPHARVHCVDCHIGSGATWYVRSKFSGAYQVYATIMNIYPKPIKTPIHNLRPSPETCEQCHWPTKFYSEKNISFDFYTSDEKNSEYKLSMLLKTGGGTVELGNNSGIHWKMYLENEISYYATDERRQDIPWVRVRNRQTGAETFYASTDSKVKVTNEMIKSGQVRTFDCIDCHNRPTHIYNVPNKIVNSYISNNRIDRSIPYIKNIAVQALESKTVKQNASYSDIRDFIMNFYQQAYPDVIATKRNELEQAITSTADIFSKNYFPNMKVSWRAYPNNIGHMYAKGCFRCHDGKHVSPEGKVITNDCNACHTIIYQKPAYQTETIGTNLAFVHPGGIDKLVQTRICSDCHASQTFSKQTVIKK
;
A
#
# COMPACT_ATOMS: atom_id res chain seq x y z
N MET A 1 -57.28 -32.34 -4.45
CA MET A 1 -56.71 -31.03 -4.87
C MET A 1 -57.72 -29.92 -4.57
N ARG A 2 -57.55 -29.26 -3.42
CA ARG A 2 -58.35 -28.11 -3.02
C ARG A 2 -57.59 -26.84 -3.39
N LYS A 3 -58.22 -25.89 -4.08
CA LYS A 3 -57.59 -24.59 -4.39
C LYS A 3 -57.88 -23.61 -3.26
N ILE A 4 -56.84 -23.15 -2.56
CA ILE A 4 -56.96 -22.18 -1.47
C ILE A 4 -56.49 -20.82 -1.98
N TYR A 5 -57.33 -19.80 -1.88
CA TYR A 5 -56.96 -18.44 -2.29
C TYR A 5 -56.15 -17.75 -1.17
N LEU A 6 -54.83 -17.67 -1.35
CA LEU A 6 -53.90 -17.16 -0.33
C LEU A 6 -53.29 -15.80 -0.66
N TYR A 7 -53.22 -15.43 -1.95
CA TYR A 7 -52.53 -14.20 -2.39
C TYR A 7 -53.47 -13.27 -3.17
N PRO A 8 -53.98 -12.21 -2.51
CA PRO A 8 -54.79 -11.17 -3.15
C PRO A 8 -54.10 -10.54 -4.36
N ILE A 9 -54.88 -10.00 -5.31
CA ILE A 9 -54.37 -9.37 -6.54
C ILE A 9 -53.34 -8.27 -6.23
N TRP A 10 -53.64 -7.38 -5.27
CA TRP A 10 -52.74 -6.28 -4.90
C TRP A 10 -51.37 -6.78 -4.43
N LEU A 11 -51.34 -7.87 -3.65
CA LEU A 11 -50.12 -8.45 -3.10
C LEU A 11 -49.27 -9.09 -4.20
N ARG A 12 -49.92 -9.71 -5.20
CA ARG A 12 -49.24 -10.29 -6.36
C ARG A 12 -48.61 -9.22 -7.24
N ILE A 13 -49.35 -8.17 -7.57
CA ILE A 13 -48.83 -7.03 -8.35
C ILE A 13 -47.63 -6.40 -7.63
N TRP A 14 -47.78 -6.14 -6.33
CA TRP A 14 -46.68 -5.62 -5.51
C TRP A 14 -45.47 -6.55 -5.53
N HIS A 15 -45.67 -7.86 -5.37
CA HIS A 15 -44.57 -8.83 -5.37
C HIS A 15 -43.79 -8.83 -6.69
N PHE A 16 -44.48 -8.82 -7.84
CA PHE A 16 -43.83 -8.76 -9.15
C PHE A 16 -43.03 -7.48 -9.35
N LEU A 17 -43.61 -6.33 -8.98
CA LEU A 17 -42.93 -5.05 -9.03
C LEU A 17 -41.68 -5.05 -8.14
N ASN A 18 -41.83 -5.54 -6.89
CA ASN A 18 -40.73 -5.61 -5.93
C ASN A 18 -39.61 -6.55 -6.39
N ALA A 19 -39.95 -7.70 -6.97
CA ALA A 19 -38.97 -8.64 -7.52
C ALA A 19 -38.17 -8.01 -8.68
N LEU A 20 -38.85 -7.33 -9.61
CA LEU A 20 -38.19 -6.63 -10.72
C LEU A 20 -37.25 -5.53 -10.20
N LEU A 21 -37.73 -4.69 -9.28
CA LEU A 21 -36.94 -3.59 -8.71
C LEU A 21 -35.72 -4.10 -7.96
N MET A 22 -35.85 -5.16 -7.17
CA MET A 22 -34.73 -5.75 -6.45
C MET A 22 -33.67 -6.33 -7.40
N LEU A 23 -34.08 -7.00 -8.48
CA LEU A 23 -33.14 -7.47 -9.50
C LEU A 23 -32.39 -6.30 -10.16
N LEU A 24 -33.10 -5.22 -10.52
CA LEU A 24 -32.48 -4.03 -11.09
C LEU A 24 -31.51 -3.36 -10.10
N LEU A 25 -31.87 -3.26 -8.83
CA LEU A 25 -31.02 -2.70 -7.76
C LEU A 25 -29.76 -3.54 -7.53
N ILE A 26 -29.87 -4.87 -7.48
CA ILE A 26 -28.73 -5.77 -7.34
C ILE A 26 -27.78 -5.63 -8.54
N LEU A 27 -28.32 -5.70 -9.77
CA LEU A 27 -27.51 -5.63 -10.99
C LEU A 27 -26.82 -4.26 -11.14
N SER A 28 -27.55 -3.18 -10.90
CA SER A 28 -26.99 -1.82 -10.95
C SER A 28 -26.00 -1.57 -9.80
N GLY A 29 -26.27 -2.07 -8.59
CA GLY A 29 -25.37 -1.96 -7.44
C GLY A 29 -24.04 -2.68 -7.64
N ILE A 30 -24.07 -3.91 -8.18
CA ILE A 30 -22.86 -4.65 -8.58
C ILE A 30 -22.07 -3.85 -9.63
N SER A 31 -22.78 -3.31 -10.64
CA SER A 31 -22.14 -2.53 -11.70
C SER A 31 -21.47 -1.24 -11.18
N LEU A 32 -22.04 -0.60 -10.16
CA LEU A 32 -21.45 0.59 -9.53
C LEU A 32 -20.22 0.26 -8.68
N HIS A 33 -20.20 -0.90 -8.02
CA HIS A 33 -19.10 -1.32 -7.17
C HIS A 33 -17.85 -1.74 -7.95
N PHE A 34 -18.02 -2.34 -9.14
CA PHE A 34 -16.92 -2.84 -9.98
C PHE A 34 -16.58 -1.94 -11.18
N SER A 35 -16.97 -0.67 -11.15
CA SER A 35 -16.86 0.24 -12.32
C SER A 35 -15.43 0.59 -12.74
N ALA A 36 -14.41 0.26 -11.94
CA ALA A 36 -13.00 0.46 -12.28
C ALA A 36 -12.51 -0.47 -13.42
N THR A 37 -13.20 -1.59 -13.63
CA THR A 37 -13.02 -2.52 -14.74
C THR A 37 -14.17 -2.31 -15.72
N SER A 38 -13.91 -1.58 -16.82
CA SER A 38 -14.79 -1.34 -17.98
C SER A 38 -16.19 -2.00 -17.95
N SER A 39 -17.26 -1.19 -17.84
CA SER A 39 -18.67 -1.51 -18.14
C SER A 39 -19.11 -2.98 -18.02
N PHE A 40 -18.88 -3.60 -16.85
CA PHE A 40 -19.18 -5.01 -16.62
C PHE A 40 -20.63 -5.41 -16.95
N LEU A 41 -21.60 -4.56 -16.61
CA LEU A 41 -23.02 -4.72 -16.98
C LEU A 41 -23.60 -3.47 -17.63
N PHE A 42 -23.39 -2.30 -16.98
CA PHE A 42 -23.85 -1.01 -17.49
C PHE A 42 -22.71 0.03 -17.42
N PRO A 43 -22.70 1.05 -18.29
CA PRO A 43 -21.90 2.25 -18.07
C PRO A 43 -22.27 2.91 -16.73
N PHE A 44 -21.28 3.47 -16.01
CA PHE A 44 -21.47 4.03 -14.66
C PHE A 44 -22.69 4.96 -14.54
N LYS A 45 -22.83 5.91 -15.47
CA LYS A 45 -23.96 6.87 -15.50
C LYS A 45 -25.31 6.17 -15.62
N THR A 46 -25.41 5.16 -16.47
CA THR A 46 -26.64 4.39 -16.68
C THR A 46 -26.95 3.52 -15.46
N GLY A 47 -25.93 2.85 -14.90
CA GLY A 47 -26.05 2.05 -13.68
C GLY A 47 -26.57 2.89 -12.51
N MET A 48 -25.99 4.08 -12.30
CA MET A 48 -26.42 5.02 -11.26
C MET A 48 -27.88 5.46 -11.45
N LEU A 49 -28.28 5.80 -12.67
CA LEU A 49 -29.65 6.22 -12.98
C LEU A 49 -30.66 5.09 -12.70
N ILE A 50 -30.36 3.88 -13.16
CA ILE A 50 -31.20 2.68 -12.93
C ILE A 50 -31.30 2.42 -11.42
N HIS A 51 -30.19 2.50 -10.68
CA HIS A 51 -30.15 2.26 -9.25
C HIS A 51 -31.03 3.25 -8.49
N ASN A 52 -30.84 4.55 -8.73
CA ASN A 52 -31.55 5.61 -8.01
C ASN A 52 -33.05 5.56 -8.29
N ILE A 53 -33.45 5.44 -9.56
CA ILE A 53 -34.88 5.35 -9.94
C ILE A 53 -35.49 4.09 -9.30
N SER A 54 -34.83 2.94 -9.39
CA SER A 54 -35.34 1.70 -8.82
C SER A 54 -35.47 1.78 -7.31
N GLY A 55 -34.55 2.44 -6.61
CA GLY A 55 -34.59 2.64 -5.15
C GLY A 55 -35.74 3.54 -4.71
N ILE A 56 -36.02 4.61 -5.45
CA ILE A 56 -37.16 5.50 -5.19
C ILE A 56 -38.48 4.77 -5.42
N VAL A 57 -38.62 4.07 -6.56
CA VAL A 57 -39.83 3.30 -6.87
C VAL A 57 -40.03 2.17 -5.85
N LEU A 58 -38.95 1.51 -5.41
CA LEU A 58 -38.98 0.52 -4.35
C LEU A 58 -39.49 1.11 -3.03
N THR A 59 -39.05 2.31 -2.67
CA THR A 59 -39.52 3.01 -1.46
C THR A 59 -41.03 3.21 -1.50
N LEU A 60 -41.56 3.70 -2.62
CA LEU A 60 -43.00 3.88 -2.82
C LEU A 60 -43.76 2.55 -2.78
N ALA A 61 -43.23 1.52 -3.45
CA ALA A 61 -43.81 0.19 -3.44
C ALA A 61 -43.82 -0.43 -2.03
N TYR A 62 -42.77 -0.21 -1.23
CA TYR A 62 -42.68 -0.68 0.15
C TYR A 62 -43.72 0.01 1.05
N LEU A 63 -43.89 1.33 0.94
CA LEU A 63 -44.91 2.07 1.68
C LEU A 63 -46.33 1.58 1.33
N PHE A 64 -46.60 1.36 0.03
CA PHE A 64 -47.86 0.78 -0.43
C PHE A 64 -48.12 -0.60 0.19
N TYR A 65 -47.12 -1.47 0.20
CA TYR A 65 -47.22 -2.77 0.86
C TYR A 65 -47.45 -2.65 2.36
N PHE A 66 -46.70 -1.79 3.04
CA PHE A 66 -46.81 -1.64 4.49
C PHE A 66 -48.23 -1.24 4.90
N VAL A 67 -48.82 -0.24 4.22
CA VAL A 67 -50.18 0.22 4.46
C VAL A 67 -51.19 -0.89 4.16
N LEU A 68 -51.15 -1.50 2.97
CA LEU A 68 -52.12 -2.54 2.59
C LEU A 68 -51.97 -3.82 3.41
N ASN A 69 -50.77 -4.18 3.83
CA ASN A 69 -50.53 -5.38 4.64
C ASN A 69 -51.17 -5.26 6.03
N ILE A 70 -51.21 -4.04 6.59
CA ILE A 70 -51.88 -3.72 7.84
C ILE A 70 -53.40 -3.63 7.63
N THR A 71 -53.87 -2.81 6.68
CA THR A 71 -55.32 -2.56 6.50
C THR A 71 -56.09 -3.78 5.98
N SER A 72 -55.46 -4.66 5.22
CA SER A 72 -56.07 -5.93 4.77
C SER A 72 -56.00 -7.06 5.81
N GLY A 73 -55.31 -6.86 6.93
CA GLY A 73 -55.08 -7.89 7.95
C GLY A 73 -54.15 -9.03 7.52
N ASN A 74 -53.44 -8.91 6.38
CA ASN A 74 -52.49 -9.92 5.90
C ASN A 74 -51.23 -10.03 6.80
N ILE A 75 -50.95 -9.01 7.63
CA ILE A 75 -49.84 -9.01 8.59
C ILE A 75 -49.88 -10.19 9.59
N LYS A 76 -51.07 -10.71 9.91
CA LYS A 76 -51.25 -11.81 10.88
C LYS A 76 -50.49 -13.09 10.51
N TYR A 77 -50.23 -13.32 9.22
CA TYR A 77 -49.53 -14.52 8.73
C TYR A 77 -48.02 -14.50 8.98
N TYR A 78 -47.43 -13.32 9.24
CA TYR A 78 -45.99 -13.16 9.43
C TYR A 78 -45.53 -13.43 10.87
N PHE A 79 -46.44 -13.33 11.85
CA PHE A 79 -46.10 -13.52 13.26
C PHE A 79 -46.14 -15.00 13.67
N PRO A 80 -45.04 -15.56 14.21
CA PRO A 80 -45.00 -16.96 14.62
C PRO A 80 -45.69 -17.20 15.96
N VAL A 81 -46.22 -18.42 16.13
CA VAL A 81 -46.72 -18.90 17.43
C VAL A 81 -45.53 -19.24 18.32
N ILE A 82 -45.39 -18.53 19.46
CA ILE A 82 -44.20 -18.60 20.35
C ILE A 82 -43.94 -20.01 20.90
N LYS A 83 -45.01 -20.80 21.15
CA LYS A 83 -44.90 -22.13 21.75
C LYS A 83 -44.27 -23.14 20.78
N GLY A 84 -43.10 -23.67 21.14
CA GLY A 84 -42.40 -24.71 20.35
C GLY A 84 -41.65 -24.20 19.12
N PHE A 85 -41.57 -22.88 18.94
CA PHE A 85 -41.05 -22.25 17.72
C PHE A 85 -39.59 -22.63 17.39
N ILE A 86 -38.70 -22.68 18.39
CA ILE A 86 -37.29 -23.07 18.20
C ILE A 86 -37.16 -24.52 17.70
N GLY A 87 -37.98 -25.43 18.22
CA GLY A 87 -38.02 -26.82 17.76
C GLY A 87 -38.55 -26.94 16.32
N ASN A 88 -39.54 -26.12 15.97
CA ASN A 88 -40.11 -26.06 14.63
C ASN A 88 -39.13 -25.45 13.61
N LEU A 89 -38.39 -24.41 13.99
CA LEU A 89 -37.28 -23.84 13.22
C LEU A 89 -36.20 -24.87 12.93
N TRP A 90 -35.77 -25.63 13.94
CA TRP A 90 -34.78 -26.68 13.76
C TRP A 90 -35.29 -27.79 12.83
N THR A 91 -36.56 -28.18 12.97
CA THR A 91 -37.20 -29.19 12.12
C THR A 91 -37.27 -28.72 10.67
N GLN A 92 -37.65 -27.47 10.43
CA GLN A 92 -37.71 -26.86 9.10
C GLN A 92 -36.30 -26.67 8.49
N GLY A 93 -35.34 -26.20 9.28
CA GLY A 93 -33.95 -26.03 8.84
C GLY A 93 -33.31 -27.36 8.46
N LYS A 94 -33.52 -28.40 9.27
CA LYS A 94 -33.06 -29.76 8.95
C LYS A 94 -33.68 -30.28 7.66
N TYR A 95 -34.95 -30.01 7.42
CA TYR A 95 -35.62 -30.38 6.18
C TYR A 95 -34.95 -29.74 4.95
N TYR A 96 -34.77 -28.42 4.94
CA TYR A 96 -34.14 -27.74 3.80
C TYR A 96 -32.67 -28.13 3.60
N LEU A 97 -31.94 -28.41 4.68
CA LEU A 97 -30.54 -28.82 4.57
C LEU A 97 -30.36 -30.29 4.15
N LEU A 98 -31.30 -31.17 4.48
CA LEU A 98 -31.12 -32.63 4.36
C LEU A 98 -32.34 -33.36 3.80
N GLY A 99 -33.54 -33.08 4.34
CA GLY A 99 -34.78 -33.78 4.02
C GLY A 99 -35.25 -33.57 2.57
N ILE A 100 -35.02 -32.38 2.00
CA ILE A 100 -35.40 -32.06 0.63
C ILE A 100 -34.73 -32.98 -0.40
N PHE A 101 -33.44 -33.27 -0.19
CA PHE A 101 -32.68 -34.16 -1.06
C PHE A 101 -33.12 -35.62 -0.88
N GLY A 102 -33.57 -35.99 0.32
CA GLY A 102 -34.14 -37.30 0.61
C GLY A 102 -35.55 -37.53 0.06
N ARG A 103 -36.13 -36.55 -0.65
CA ARG A 103 -37.57 -36.51 -1.03
C ARG A 103 -38.49 -36.73 0.18
N GLU A 104 -38.06 -36.25 1.35
CA GLU A 104 -38.92 -36.26 2.54
C GLU A 104 -40.10 -35.30 2.32
N ARG A 105 -41.25 -35.58 2.95
CA ARG A 105 -42.40 -34.68 2.90
C ARG A 105 -42.11 -33.39 3.66
N HIS A 106 -42.61 -32.26 3.14
CA HIS A 106 -42.42 -30.96 3.80
C HIS A 106 -43.09 -30.98 5.19
N PRO A 107 -42.39 -30.58 6.27
CA PRO A 107 -42.85 -30.84 7.64
C PRO A 107 -43.99 -29.92 8.11
N PHE A 108 -44.26 -28.82 7.42
CA PHE A 108 -45.39 -27.93 7.69
C PHE A 108 -46.16 -27.67 6.39
N HIS A 109 -47.48 -27.88 6.42
CA HIS A 109 -48.36 -27.67 5.27
C HIS A 109 -48.96 -26.25 5.31
N THR A 110 -49.26 -25.70 4.13
CA THR A 110 -49.88 -24.39 3.99
C THR A 110 -51.40 -24.55 4.09
N ASP A 111 -52.04 -23.92 5.08
CA ASP A 111 -53.49 -23.95 5.27
C ASP A 111 -54.08 -22.52 5.33
N GLU A 112 -55.40 -22.39 5.45
CA GLU A 112 -56.09 -21.09 5.53
C GLU A 112 -55.65 -20.22 6.72
N LYS A 113 -55.02 -20.80 7.74
CA LYS A 113 -54.53 -20.12 8.95
C LYS A 113 -53.00 -19.92 8.94
N HIS A 114 -52.24 -20.74 8.22
CA HIS A 114 -50.79 -20.78 8.20
C HIS A 114 -50.28 -20.70 6.76
N LYS A 115 -49.99 -19.48 6.32
CA LYS A 115 -49.50 -19.17 4.97
C LYS A 115 -48.00 -19.46 4.77
N PHE A 116 -47.22 -19.44 5.84
CA PHE A 116 -45.76 -19.54 5.80
C PHE A 116 -45.25 -20.56 6.80
N ASN A 117 -44.17 -21.26 6.46
CA ASN A 117 -43.50 -22.15 7.40
C ASN A 117 -42.69 -21.33 8.45
N PRO A 118 -42.29 -21.92 9.58
CA PRO A 118 -41.61 -21.21 10.67
C PRO A 118 -40.33 -20.47 10.26
N LEU A 119 -39.55 -21.04 9.32
CA LEU A 119 -38.33 -20.40 8.81
C LEU A 119 -38.66 -19.22 7.90
N GLN A 120 -39.66 -19.38 7.02
CA GLN A 120 -40.18 -18.32 6.17
C GLN A 120 -40.77 -17.17 6.98
N GLN A 121 -41.49 -17.44 8.08
CA GLN A 121 -42.04 -16.40 8.96
C GLN A 121 -40.94 -15.51 9.54
N ILE A 122 -39.92 -16.09 10.18
CA ILE A 122 -38.77 -15.30 10.69
C ILE A 122 -38.06 -14.57 9.56
N THR A 123 -37.86 -15.24 8.42
CA THR A 123 -37.08 -14.68 7.33
C THR A 123 -37.81 -13.49 6.72
N TYR A 124 -39.10 -13.62 6.43
CA TYR A 124 -39.90 -12.53 5.89
C TYR A 124 -40.10 -11.40 6.90
N LEU A 125 -40.22 -11.71 8.19
CA LEU A 125 -40.29 -10.67 9.22
C LEU A 125 -38.97 -9.88 9.30
N GLY A 126 -37.83 -10.57 9.32
CA GLY A 126 -36.51 -9.93 9.28
C GLY A 126 -36.27 -9.15 7.99
N VAL A 127 -36.59 -9.72 6.84
CA VAL A 127 -36.38 -9.05 5.55
C VAL A 127 -37.29 -7.84 5.40
N MET A 128 -38.59 -7.98 5.62
CA MET A 128 -39.56 -6.92 5.34
C MET A 128 -39.58 -5.82 6.40
N TYR A 129 -39.20 -6.10 7.65
CA TYR A 129 -39.30 -5.12 8.74
C TYR A 129 -37.95 -4.68 9.30
N PHE A 130 -36.84 -5.29 8.87
CA PHE A 130 -35.49 -4.85 9.23
C PHE A 130 -34.65 -4.59 7.97
N LEU A 131 -34.43 -5.58 7.13
CA LEU A 131 -33.52 -5.47 5.99
C LEU A 131 -33.95 -4.40 4.96
N VAL A 132 -35.20 -4.46 4.50
CA VAL A 132 -35.75 -3.55 3.47
C VAL A 132 -35.87 -2.10 3.98
N PRO A 133 -36.37 -1.84 5.19
CA PRO A 133 -36.35 -0.48 5.75
C PRO A 133 -34.95 0.12 5.84
N PHE A 134 -33.99 -0.63 6.38
CA PHE A 134 -32.64 -0.11 6.58
C PHE A 134 -31.89 0.09 5.26
N ILE A 135 -32.09 -0.76 4.24
CA ILE A 135 -31.48 -0.54 2.92
C ILE A 135 -32.09 0.68 2.23
N ILE A 136 -33.40 0.93 2.42
CA ILE A 136 -34.06 2.15 1.95
C ILE A 136 -33.46 3.37 2.66
N ILE A 137 -33.41 3.38 3.99
CA ILE A 137 -32.90 4.52 4.78
C ILE A 137 -31.45 4.84 4.39
N SER A 138 -30.58 3.83 4.35
CA SER A 138 -29.18 4.01 3.93
C SER A 138 -29.06 4.45 2.46
N GLY A 139 -29.94 3.98 1.57
CA GLY A 139 -29.98 4.41 0.17
C GLY A 139 -30.39 5.86 0.00
N TRP A 140 -31.40 6.32 0.76
CA TRP A 140 -31.79 7.74 0.78
C TRP A 140 -30.68 8.63 1.36
N ALA A 141 -29.98 8.17 2.41
CA ALA A 141 -28.84 8.90 2.95
C ALA A 141 -27.71 9.08 1.91
N LEU A 142 -27.48 8.08 1.06
CA LEU A 142 -26.50 8.16 -0.04
C LEU A 142 -26.99 8.97 -1.24
N LEU A 143 -28.31 9.07 -1.45
CA LEU A 143 -28.89 9.89 -2.50
C LEU A 143 -28.78 11.39 -2.18
N PHE A 144 -28.73 11.75 -0.90
CA PHE A 144 -28.58 13.12 -0.39
C PHE A 144 -27.36 13.23 0.52
N PRO A 145 -26.13 13.10 -0.02
CA PRO A 145 -24.91 13.11 0.78
C PRO A 145 -24.69 14.44 1.53
N GLU A 146 -25.30 15.54 1.06
CA GLU A 146 -25.30 16.86 1.71
C GLU A 146 -26.01 16.87 3.08
N LEU A 147 -26.88 15.90 3.35
CA LEU A 147 -27.54 15.74 4.65
C LEU A 147 -26.72 14.89 5.63
N ALA A 148 -25.64 14.26 5.16
CA ALA A 148 -24.75 13.53 6.04
C ALA A 148 -23.94 14.54 6.88
N PRO A 149 -23.75 14.29 8.19
CA PRO A 149 -22.89 15.13 9.00
C PRO A 149 -21.46 15.12 8.44
N ASP A 150 -20.72 16.22 8.58
CA ASP A 150 -19.34 16.30 8.10
C ASP A 150 -18.49 15.17 8.70
N GLU A 151 -18.69 14.88 9.98
CA GLU A 151 -18.07 13.79 10.71
C GLU A 151 -19.11 12.97 11.51
N PHE A 152 -18.95 11.65 11.50
CA PHE A 152 -19.69 10.71 12.33
C PHE A 152 -18.71 9.72 12.94
N LEU A 153 -18.53 9.77 14.27
CA LEU A 153 -17.57 8.93 15.00
C LEU A 153 -16.14 9.02 14.42
N GLY A 154 -15.64 10.24 14.17
CA GLY A 154 -14.28 10.48 13.66
C GLY A 154 -14.05 10.17 12.18
N MET A 155 -15.05 9.63 11.48
CA MET A 155 -15.03 9.36 10.03
C MET A 155 -15.84 10.41 9.27
N GLY A 156 -15.52 10.64 7.98
CA GLY A 156 -16.38 11.44 7.10
C GLY A 156 -17.80 10.84 7.06
N GLY A 157 -18.84 11.61 7.38
CA GLY A 157 -20.14 11.05 7.74
C GLY A 157 -20.90 10.27 6.65
N ILE A 158 -20.43 10.30 5.41
CA ILE A 158 -20.95 9.47 4.30
C ILE A 158 -20.51 8.00 4.43
N TRP A 159 -19.32 7.74 4.98
CA TRP A 159 -18.70 6.40 5.02
C TRP A 159 -19.55 5.35 5.76
N PRO A 160 -20.07 5.64 6.97
CA PRO A 160 -20.93 4.70 7.70
C PRO A 160 -22.19 4.32 6.91
N MET A 161 -22.79 5.28 6.19
CA MET A 161 -23.99 5.05 5.39
C MET A 161 -23.68 4.19 4.16
N ALA A 162 -22.55 4.44 3.50
CA ALA A 162 -22.08 3.64 2.36
C ALA A 162 -21.80 2.18 2.76
N LEU A 163 -21.15 1.99 3.90
CA LEU A 163 -20.88 0.66 4.44
C LEU A 163 -22.17 -0.08 4.78
N LEU A 164 -23.07 0.56 5.53
CA LEU A 164 -24.35 -0.03 5.92
C LEU A 164 -25.16 -0.45 4.69
N HIS A 165 -25.25 0.43 3.69
CA HIS A 165 -25.96 0.15 2.44
C HIS A 165 -25.38 -1.06 1.71
N THR A 166 -24.06 -1.15 1.64
CA THR A 166 -23.35 -2.26 0.97
C THR A 166 -23.56 -3.60 1.69
N ILE A 167 -23.46 -3.61 3.03
CA ILE A 167 -23.71 -4.82 3.84
C ILE A 167 -25.15 -5.31 3.63
N LEU A 168 -26.12 -4.39 3.71
CA LEU A 168 -27.53 -4.72 3.52
C LEU A 168 -27.81 -5.19 2.09
N GLY A 169 -27.20 -4.57 1.08
CA GLY A 169 -27.31 -4.99 -0.32
C GLY A 169 -26.77 -6.41 -0.54
N PHE A 170 -25.68 -6.78 0.13
CA PHE A 170 -25.15 -8.15 0.08
C PHE A 170 -26.10 -9.16 0.73
N LEU A 171 -26.65 -8.83 1.91
CA LEU A 171 -27.63 -9.67 2.60
C LEU A 171 -28.92 -9.85 1.77
N VAL A 172 -29.41 -8.79 1.11
CA VAL A 172 -30.54 -8.85 0.16
C VAL A 172 -30.22 -9.79 -1.00
N THR A 173 -29.00 -9.72 -1.53
CA THR A 173 -28.57 -10.56 -2.66
C THR A 173 -28.55 -12.04 -2.27
N ILE A 174 -27.99 -12.39 -1.10
CA ILE A 174 -28.01 -13.75 -0.56
C ILE A 174 -29.45 -14.22 -0.38
N PHE A 175 -30.30 -13.39 0.24
CA PHE A 175 -31.71 -13.70 0.41
C PHE A 175 -32.41 -13.96 -0.92
N MET A 176 -32.17 -13.14 -1.94
CA MET A 176 -32.79 -13.29 -3.26
C MET A 176 -32.43 -14.63 -3.92
N ILE A 177 -31.15 -15.01 -3.87
CA ILE A 177 -30.68 -16.29 -4.40
C ILE A 177 -31.36 -17.45 -3.67
N GLY A 178 -31.37 -17.41 -2.32
CA GLY A 178 -32.02 -18.42 -1.49
C GLY A 178 -33.52 -18.49 -1.72
N HIS A 179 -34.20 -17.34 -1.85
CA HIS A 179 -35.63 -17.23 -2.05
C HIS A 179 -36.07 -17.83 -3.39
N ILE A 180 -35.37 -17.50 -4.49
CA ILE A 180 -35.66 -18.06 -5.81
C ILE A 180 -35.43 -19.58 -5.81
N TYR A 181 -34.33 -20.05 -5.21
CA TYR A 181 -34.06 -21.48 -5.09
C TYR A 181 -35.15 -22.21 -4.31
N LEU A 182 -35.53 -21.71 -3.13
CA LEU A 182 -36.62 -22.30 -2.33
C LEU A 182 -37.97 -22.24 -3.07
N GLY A 183 -38.18 -21.25 -3.93
CA GLY A 183 -39.33 -21.21 -4.84
C GLY A 183 -39.43 -22.39 -5.81
N THR A 184 -38.31 -23.04 -6.14
CA THR A 184 -38.28 -24.23 -7.01
C THR A 184 -38.49 -25.56 -6.28
N THR A 185 -38.75 -25.52 -4.96
CA THR A 185 -38.82 -26.72 -4.11
C THR A 185 -40.23 -27.29 -3.93
N GLY A 186 -41.17 -26.89 -4.79
CA GLY A 186 -42.50 -27.52 -4.86
C GLY A 186 -42.44 -28.95 -5.39
N GLU A 187 -43.59 -29.63 -5.46
CA GLU A 187 -43.67 -30.95 -6.12
C GLU A 187 -43.27 -30.81 -7.60
N ASP A 188 -43.72 -29.71 -8.22
CA ASP A 188 -43.19 -29.21 -9.48
C ASP A 188 -42.32 -27.94 -9.27
N PRO A 189 -41.21 -27.75 -10.01
CA PRO A 189 -40.34 -26.58 -9.90
C PRO A 189 -41.04 -25.23 -10.11
N LEU A 190 -42.21 -25.23 -10.77
CA LEU A 190 -42.99 -24.03 -11.06
C LEU A 190 -44.22 -23.89 -10.15
N GLU A 191 -44.49 -24.81 -9.24
CA GLU A 191 -45.73 -24.83 -8.46
C GLU A 191 -45.89 -23.60 -7.56
N TYR A 192 -44.85 -23.27 -6.78
CA TYR A 192 -44.88 -22.07 -5.94
C TYR A 192 -44.88 -20.78 -6.76
N PHE A 193 -44.21 -20.76 -7.92
CA PHE A 193 -44.29 -19.63 -8.86
C PHE A 193 -45.70 -19.47 -9.45
N LYS A 194 -46.36 -20.58 -9.83
CA LYS A 194 -47.76 -20.56 -10.27
C LYS A 194 -48.69 -20.09 -9.16
N THR A 195 -48.38 -20.42 -7.90
CA THR A 195 -49.16 -19.97 -6.73
C THR A 195 -49.11 -18.44 -6.61
N ILE A 196 -47.94 -17.81 -6.73
CA ILE A 196 -47.84 -16.34 -6.67
C ILE A 196 -48.37 -15.66 -7.94
N ILE A 197 -48.34 -16.32 -9.11
CA ILE A 197 -48.95 -15.80 -10.34
C ILE A 197 -50.48 -15.82 -10.25
N THR A 198 -51.07 -16.96 -9.89
CA THR A 198 -52.53 -17.19 -9.95
C THR A 198 -53.26 -16.75 -8.68
N GLY A 199 -52.55 -16.72 -7.54
CA GLY A 199 -53.11 -16.43 -6.22
C GLY A 199 -53.69 -17.66 -5.50
N TYR A 200 -53.76 -18.79 -6.18
CA TYR A 200 -54.31 -20.05 -5.67
C TYR A 200 -53.19 -21.02 -5.34
N HIS A 201 -53.16 -21.48 -4.10
CA HIS A 201 -52.33 -22.61 -3.69
C HIS A 201 -53.11 -23.91 -3.92
N ILE A 202 -52.46 -24.90 -4.51
CA ILE A 202 -53.05 -26.23 -4.70
C ILE A 202 -52.70 -27.02 -3.47
N ASP A 203 -53.70 -27.27 -2.63
CA ASP A 203 -53.59 -28.18 -1.50
C ASP A 203 -53.86 -29.61 -2.01
N HIS A 204 -52.83 -30.44 -1.94
CA HIS A 204 -52.93 -31.85 -2.27
C HIS A 204 -53.58 -32.57 -1.07
N GLU A 205 -54.91 -32.47 -0.94
CA GLU A 205 -55.67 -33.35 -0.04
C GLU A 205 -55.37 -34.81 -0.43
N GLU A 206 -54.63 -35.52 0.42
CA GLU A 206 -54.51 -36.98 0.38
C GLU A 206 -55.55 -37.61 1.34
N PRO A 207 -56.15 -38.75 0.96
CA PRO A 207 -57.14 -39.45 1.78
C PRO A 207 -56.54 -39.85 3.14
N GLU A 208 -57.40 -39.98 4.16
CA GLU A 208 -57.07 -40.68 5.41
C GLU A 208 -56.64 -42.12 5.09
N VAL A 209 -55.37 -42.31 4.74
CA VAL A 209 -54.73 -43.59 4.89
C VAL A 209 -54.46 -43.70 6.37
N VAL A 210 -55.11 -44.67 7.02
CA VAL A 210 -54.73 -45.16 8.34
C VAL A 210 -53.24 -45.52 8.26
N VAL A 211 -52.39 -44.56 8.64
CA VAL A 211 -50.96 -44.81 8.78
C VAL A 211 -50.84 -45.70 9.99
N ILE A 212 -50.71 -47.01 9.74
CA ILE A 212 -49.99 -47.88 10.66
C ILE A 212 -48.65 -47.17 10.84
N LYS A 213 -48.42 -46.59 12.03
CA LYS A 213 -47.12 -46.07 12.43
C LYS A 213 -46.16 -47.25 12.43
N GLU A 214 -45.61 -47.59 11.27
CA GLU A 214 -44.28 -48.15 11.27
C GLU A 214 -43.37 -47.05 11.80
N GLU A 215 -42.96 -47.19 13.06
CA GLU A 215 -41.78 -46.53 13.56
C GLU A 215 -40.61 -46.94 12.65
N LYS A 216 -40.40 -46.20 11.56
CA LYS A 216 -39.09 -46.15 10.93
C LYS A 216 -38.14 -45.67 12.02
N LYS A 217 -37.41 -46.62 12.62
CA LYS A 217 -36.23 -46.34 13.44
C LYS A 217 -35.48 -45.22 12.73
N LYS A 218 -35.41 -44.04 13.35
CA LYS A 218 -34.57 -42.93 12.91
C LYS A 218 -33.15 -43.48 12.88
N ASP A 219 -32.72 -43.99 11.73
CA ASP A 219 -31.34 -44.31 11.54
C ASP A 219 -30.60 -42.97 11.60
N LYS A 220 -29.82 -42.77 12.68
CA LYS A 220 -29.02 -41.57 12.93
C LYS A 220 -27.83 -41.56 11.95
N SER A 221 -28.12 -41.70 10.67
CA SER A 221 -27.11 -41.77 9.66
C SER A 221 -26.50 -40.37 9.50
N PRO A 222 -25.16 -40.26 9.45
CA PRO A 222 -24.47 -38.98 9.41
C PRO A 222 -24.90 -38.13 8.19
N THR A 223 -24.92 -36.81 8.38
CA THR A 223 -25.41 -35.81 7.41
C THR A 223 -24.49 -35.63 6.21
N LEU A 224 -23.19 -35.86 6.41
CA LEU A 224 -22.15 -35.82 5.38
C LEU A 224 -21.67 -37.26 5.10
N PRO A 225 -20.96 -37.50 3.98
CA PRO A 225 -20.26 -38.75 3.76
C PRO A 225 -19.32 -39.09 4.93
N LEU A 226 -19.20 -40.38 5.27
CA LEU A 226 -18.33 -40.91 6.34
C LEU A 226 -16.87 -40.42 6.23
N ILE A 227 -16.42 -40.11 5.01
CA ILE A 227 -15.08 -39.62 4.69
C ILE A 227 -14.74 -38.34 5.49
N PHE A 228 -15.72 -37.49 5.80
CA PHE A 228 -15.52 -36.25 6.55
C PHE A 228 -15.58 -36.44 8.08
N TYR A 229 -15.97 -37.61 8.58
CA TYR A 229 -16.09 -37.92 10.01
C TYR A 229 -14.82 -38.55 10.56
N ASN A 230 -13.73 -37.79 10.51
CA ASN A 230 -12.45 -38.21 11.08
C ASN A 230 -11.84 -37.05 11.90
N PRO A 231 -11.00 -37.34 12.91
CA PRO A 231 -10.45 -36.32 13.81
C PRO A 231 -9.66 -35.22 13.09
N ILE A 232 -8.98 -35.55 11.99
CA ILE A 232 -8.15 -34.59 11.23
C ILE A 232 -9.04 -33.60 10.49
N THR A 233 -10.07 -34.08 9.81
CA THR A 233 -11.05 -33.23 9.13
C THR A 233 -11.83 -32.35 10.12
N ILE A 234 -12.22 -32.90 11.28
CA ILE A 234 -12.91 -32.11 12.32
C ILE A 234 -11.99 -31.03 12.88
N THR A 235 -10.74 -31.37 13.17
CA THR A 235 -9.74 -30.39 13.67
C THR A 235 -9.49 -29.29 12.63
N GLY A 236 -9.30 -29.66 11.36
CA GLY A 236 -9.14 -28.70 10.27
C GLY A 236 -10.36 -27.78 10.11
N ALA A 237 -11.57 -28.32 10.24
CA ALA A 237 -12.81 -27.54 10.19
C ALA A 237 -12.93 -26.56 11.36
N ILE A 238 -12.59 -26.99 12.59
CA ILE A 238 -12.59 -26.12 13.78
C ILE A 238 -11.58 -24.98 13.58
N ILE A 239 -10.35 -25.29 13.17
CA ILE A 239 -9.31 -24.28 12.90
C ILE A 239 -9.80 -23.30 11.84
N ALA A 240 -10.31 -23.79 10.71
CA ALA A 240 -10.76 -22.93 9.61
C ALA A 240 -11.92 -22.01 10.04
N ILE A 241 -12.92 -22.52 10.76
CA ILE A 241 -14.07 -21.72 11.21
C ILE A 241 -13.63 -20.66 12.22
N ILE A 242 -12.86 -21.05 13.25
CA ILE A 242 -12.40 -20.10 14.28
C ILE A 242 -11.53 -19.02 13.65
N THR A 243 -10.60 -19.41 12.76
CA THR A 243 -9.69 -18.46 12.10
C THR A 243 -10.46 -17.53 11.17
N PHE A 244 -11.45 -18.04 10.42
CA PHE A 244 -12.32 -17.21 9.59
C PHE A 244 -13.11 -16.19 10.41
N LEU A 245 -13.72 -16.62 11.52
CA LEU A 245 -14.43 -15.72 12.42
C LEU A 245 -13.50 -14.68 13.05
N ALA A 246 -12.28 -15.06 13.40
CA ALA A 246 -11.27 -14.15 13.91
C ALA A 246 -10.84 -13.10 12.86
N ILE A 247 -10.65 -13.51 11.59
CA ILE A 247 -10.37 -12.59 10.47
C ILE A 247 -11.52 -11.60 10.30
N VAL A 248 -12.76 -12.09 10.27
CA VAL A 248 -13.94 -11.22 10.12
C VAL A 248 -14.04 -10.25 11.31
N PHE A 249 -13.88 -10.74 12.53
CA PHE A 249 -13.92 -9.91 13.73
C PHE A 249 -12.82 -8.85 13.72
N LEU A 250 -11.57 -9.23 13.46
CA LEU A 250 -10.44 -8.29 13.44
C LEU A 250 -10.52 -7.33 12.26
N ALA A 251 -11.02 -7.75 11.10
CA ALA A 251 -11.28 -6.83 9.99
C ALA A 251 -12.36 -5.80 10.35
N VAL A 252 -13.39 -6.20 11.10
CA VAL A 252 -14.39 -5.27 11.63
C VAL A 252 -13.77 -4.33 12.67
N VAL A 253 -12.95 -4.84 13.59
CA VAL A 253 -12.28 -3.99 14.59
C VAL A 253 -11.31 -3.01 13.94
N ASP A 254 -10.47 -3.47 13.01
CA ASP A 254 -9.52 -2.64 12.26
C ASP A 254 -10.26 -1.57 11.43
N PHE A 255 -11.45 -1.91 10.90
CA PHE A 255 -12.32 -0.95 10.23
C PHE A 255 -12.87 0.15 11.16
N PHE A 256 -13.07 -0.15 12.45
CA PHE A 256 -13.57 0.82 13.44
C PHE A 256 -12.47 1.46 14.31
N SER A 257 -11.21 1.09 14.12
CA SER A 257 -10.09 1.60 14.91
C SER A 257 -9.52 2.88 14.28
N GLU A 258 -9.41 3.95 15.05
CA GLU A 258 -8.74 5.19 14.62
C GLU A 258 -7.21 5.06 14.65
N ASP A 259 -6.69 4.16 15.48
CA ASP A 259 -5.27 3.87 15.60
C ASP A 259 -4.87 2.68 14.71
N THR A 260 -3.97 2.92 13.74
CA THR A 260 -3.33 1.86 12.97
C THR A 260 -2.16 1.32 13.76
N ASN A 261 -2.32 0.14 14.38
CA ASN A 261 -1.19 -0.59 14.91
C ASN A 261 -0.49 -1.28 13.73
N PRO A 262 0.81 -1.04 13.45
CA PRO A 262 1.51 -1.70 12.35
C PRO A 262 1.40 -3.23 12.42
N TYR A 263 1.24 -3.81 13.61
CA TYR A 263 1.12 -5.26 13.76
C TYR A 263 -0.27 -5.81 13.44
N SER A 264 -1.35 -5.00 13.50
CA SER A 264 -2.73 -5.47 13.22
C SER A 264 -2.85 -5.94 11.77
N GLY A 265 -2.33 -5.17 10.82
CA GLY A 265 -2.35 -5.50 9.40
C GLY A 265 -1.63 -6.81 9.06
N ILE A 266 -0.48 -7.07 9.69
CA ILE A 266 0.28 -8.32 9.49
C ILE A 266 -0.50 -9.52 10.02
N ILE A 267 -1.06 -9.40 11.24
CA ILE A 267 -1.82 -10.48 11.85
C ILE A 267 -3.07 -10.78 11.02
N ASN A 268 -3.83 -9.74 10.67
CA ASN A 268 -5.13 -9.87 10.02
C ASN A 268 -5.02 -10.33 8.56
N TYR A 269 -4.06 -9.79 7.80
CA TYR A 269 -3.99 -10.00 6.36
C TYR A 269 -2.91 -10.98 5.90
N VAL A 270 -2.02 -11.43 6.79
CA VAL A 270 -0.96 -12.40 6.45
C VAL A 270 -1.05 -13.66 7.32
N VAL A 271 -0.99 -13.49 8.65
CA VAL A 271 -0.87 -14.64 9.57
C VAL A 271 -2.16 -15.46 9.62
N LEU A 272 -3.31 -14.82 9.88
CA LEU A 272 -4.57 -15.53 10.00
C LEU A 272 -5.02 -16.20 8.68
N PRO A 273 -4.91 -15.57 7.50
CA PRO A 273 -5.17 -16.26 6.24
C PRO A 273 -4.29 -17.50 6.02
N ALA A 274 -3.02 -17.48 6.42
CA ALA A 274 -2.16 -18.66 6.34
C ALA A 274 -2.63 -19.81 7.24
N VAL A 275 -3.10 -19.49 8.47
CA VAL A 275 -3.68 -20.48 9.39
C VAL A 275 -5.01 -21.03 8.85
N LEU A 276 -5.84 -20.19 8.22
CA LEU A 276 -7.07 -20.61 7.55
C LEU A 276 -6.78 -21.62 6.43
N ILE A 277 -5.80 -21.32 5.58
CA ILE A 277 -5.34 -22.23 4.51
C ILE A 277 -4.85 -23.56 5.10
N LEU A 278 -4.07 -23.52 6.19
CA LEU A 278 -3.63 -24.74 6.89
C LEU A 278 -4.82 -25.59 7.37
N GLY A 279 -5.84 -24.96 7.96
CA GLY A 279 -7.07 -25.64 8.38
C GLY A 279 -7.78 -26.35 7.21
N LEU A 280 -7.85 -25.70 6.05
CA LEU A 280 -8.45 -26.28 4.84
C LEU A 280 -7.62 -27.45 4.27
N ILE A 281 -6.30 -27.33 4.29
CA ILE A 281 -5.39 -28.42 3.89
C ILE A 281 -5.60 -29.63 4.80
N LEU A 282 -5.78 -29.42 6.12
CA LEU A 282 -6.09 -30.51 7.06
C LEU A 282 -7.43 -31.18 6.76
N ILE A 283 -8.47 -30.42 6.37
CA ILE A 283 -9.75 -31.00 5.91
C ILE A 283 -9.54 -31.93 4.73
N ALA A 284 -8.79 -31.49 3.71
CA ALA A 284 -8.50 -32.27 2.52
C ALA A 284 -7.66 -33.52 2.83
N ILE A 285 -6.60 -33.38 3.64
CA ILE A 285 -5.76 -34.51 4.06
C ILE A 285 -6.57 -35.54 4.87
N GLY A 286 -7.40 -35.08 5.81
CA GLY A 286 -8.25 -35.95 6.61
C GLY A 286 -9.23 -36.75 5.74
N ALA A 287 -9.86 -36.09 4.77
CA ALA A 287 -10.76 -36.73 3.82
C ALA A 287 -10.04 -37.76 2.93
N ILE A 288 -8.87 -37.41 2.37
CA ILE A 288 -8.07 -38.33 1.54
C ILE A 288 -7.62 -39.55 2.35
N ARG A 289 -7.12 -39.33 3.57
CA ARG A 289 -6.66 -40.39 4.46
C ARG A 289 -7.79 -41.33 4.87
N GLU A 290 -8.94 -40.79 5.28
CA GLU A 290 -10.08 -41.60 5.70
C GLU A 290 -10.65 -42.38 4.50
N ASN A 291 -10.68 -41.77 3.30
CA ASN A 291 -11.03 -42.49 2.07
C ASN A 291 -10.08 -43.66 1.81
N ARG A 292 -8.77 -43.47 1.92
CA ARG A 292 -7.78 -44.57 1.78
C ARG A 292 -8.00 -45.67 2.83
N ARG A 293 -8.28 -45.30 4.08
CA ARG A 293 -8.57 -46.27 5.16
C ARG A 293 -9.82 -47.09 4.86
N ILE A 294 -10.88 -46.44 4.39
CA ILE A 294 -12.13 -47.10 4.00
C ILE A 294 -11.89 -48.05 2.81
N LEU A 295 -11.06 -47.66 1.83
CA LEU A 295 -10.68 -48.49 0.68
C LEU A 295 -9.85 -49.72 1.07
N HIS A 296 -9.00 -49.62 2.11
CA HIS A 296 -8.19 -50.75 2.59
C HIS A 296 -8.96 -51.73 3.50
N GLY A 297 -10.11 -51.34 4.06
CA GLY A 297 -10.83 -52.11 5.09
C GLY A 297 -12.01 -52.96 4.60
N LYS A 298 -12.43 -52.84 3.33
CA LYS A 298 -13.55 -53.63 2.75
C LYS A 298 -13.28 -53.92 1.28
N ASP A 299 -13.42 -55.18 0.88
CA ASP A 299 -13.47 -55.62 -0.52
C ASP A 299 -14.58 -54.87 -1.27
N ARG A 300 -14.21 -53.77 -1.92
CA ARG A 300 -15.13 -52.96 -2.74
C ARG A 300 -14.57 -52.86 -4.15
N LYS A 301 -15.42 -53.14 -5.14
CA LYS A 301 -15.13 -53.04 -6.57
C LYS A 301 -14.71 -51.65 -7.03
N GLU A 302 -15.10 -50.59 -6.31
CA GLU A 302 -14.80 -49.20 -6.67
C GLU A 302 -13.58 -48.68 -5.91
N LYS A 303 -12.47 -48.47 -6.63
CA LYS A 303 -11.18 -48.00 -6.09
C LYS A 303 -11.09 -46.48 -5.95
N LEU A 304 -11.99 -45.73 -6.59
CA LEU A 304 -12.04 -44.26 -6.58
C LEU A 304 -13.38 -43.79 -5.98
N PRO A 305 -13.42 -42.61 -5.33
CA PRO A 305 -14.67 -42.05 -4.82
C PRO A 305 -15.62 -41.76 -5.99
N VAL A 306 -16.76 -42.44 -6.04
CA VAL A 306 -17.80 -42.19 -7.03
C VAL A 306 -18.64 -40.99 -6.58
N ILE A 307 -18.54 -39.90 -7.35
CA ILE A 307 -19.39 -38.71 -7.21
C ILE A 307 -20.70 -39.02 -7.94
N ASN A 308 -21.72 -39.39 -7.20
CA ASN A 308 -23.07 -39.64 -7.69
C ASN A 308 -24.00 -38.56 -7.12
N LEU A 309 -24.20 -37.49 -7.90
CA LEU A 309 -25.12 -36.40 -7.55
C LEU A 309 -26.60 -36.81 -7.54
N ASN A 310 -26.94 -38.09 -7.75
CA ASN A 310 -28.28 -38.60 -7.45
C ASN A 310 -28.42 -39.06 -5.98
N LYS A 311 -27.31 -39.11 -5.20
CA LYS A 311 -27.34 -39.46 -3.78
C LYS A 311 -27.49 -38.18 -2.91
N PRO A 312 -28.50 -38.11 -2.03
CA PRO A 312 -28.79 -36.90 -1.22
C PRO A 312 -27.60 -36.38 -0.42
N LYS A 313 -26.86 -37.28 0.22
CA LYS A 313 -25.69 -36.93 1.06
C LYS A 313 -24.53 -36.34 0.26
N GLN A 314 -24.37 -36.76 -1.00
CA GLN A 314 -23.34 -36.23 -1.89
C GLN A 314 -23.77 -34.88 -2.49
N GLN A 315 -25.07 -34.68 -2.74
CA GLN A 315 -25.62 -33.38 -3.13
C GLN A 315 -25.41 -32.32 -2.03
N VAL A 316 -25.72 -32.65 -0.78
CA VAL A 316 -25.51 -31.75 0.37
C VAL A 316 -24.02 -31.42 0.57
N ALA A 317 -23.16 -32.44 0.54
CA ALA A 317 -21.72 -32.23 0.65
C ALA A 317 -21.18 -31.36 -0.50
N PHE A 318 -21.67 -31.58 -1.73
CA PHE A 318 -21.31 -30.78 -2.89
C PHE A 318 -21.78 -29.33 -2.76
N LEU A 319 -23.02 -29.09 -2.31
CA LEU A 319 -23.55 -27.74 -2.09
C LEU A 319 -22.75 -26.99 -1.02
N ILE A 320 -22.49 -27.62 0.13
CA ILE A 320 -21.68 -27.03 1.21
C ILE A 320 -20.27 -26.73 0.71
N PHE A 321 -19.66 -27.65 -0.04
CA PHE A 321 -18.34 -27.44 -0.63
C PHE A 321 -18.35 -26.28 -1.63
N LEU A 322 -19.35 -26.19 -2.52
CA LEU A 322 -19.47 -25.14 -3.51
C LEU A 322 -19.64 -23.77 -2.86
N VAL A 323 -20.61 -23.63 -1.95
CA VAL A 323 -20.87 -22.37 -1.24
C VAL A 323 -19.67 -21.97 -0.37
N GLY A 324 -19.10 -22.92 0.38
CA GLY A 324 -17.90 -22.68 1.18
C GLY A 324 -16.70 -22.25 0.34
N THR A 325 -16.52 -22.87 -0.84
CA THR A 325 -15.45 -22.49 -1.79
C THR A 325 -15.67 -21.09 -2.33
N ILE A 326 -16.90 -20.73 -2.72
CA ILE A 326 -17.21 -19.38 -3.22
C ILE A 326 -16.92 -18.33 -2.15
N VAL A 327 -17.43 -18.54 -0.93
CA VAL A 327 -17.19 -17.62 0.21
C VAL A 327 -15.70 -17.51 0.50
N LEU A 328 -14.97 -18.62 0.52
CA LEU A 328 -13.54 -18.64 0.74
C LEU A 328 -12.78 -17.89 -0.36
N VAL A 329 -13.09 -18.13 -1.64
CA VAL A 329 -12.43 -17.48 -2.77
C VAL A 329 -12.65 -15.97 -2.69
N ILE A 330 -13.88 -15.52 -2.45
CA ILE A 330 -14.20 -14.10 -2.29
C ILE A 330 -13.41 -13.51 -1.10
N SER A 331 -13.42 -14.19 0.05
CA SER A 331 -12.73 -13.73 1.25
C SER A 331 -11.21 -13.69 1.07
N THR A 332 -10.66 -14.66 0.32
CA THR A 332 -9.22 -14.74 0.02
C THR A 332 -8.81 -13.66 -0.98
N ILE A 333 -9.64 -13.37 -1.99
CA ILE A 333 -9.40 -12.26 -2.92
C ILE A 333 -9.38 -10.94 -2.15
N PHE A 334 -10.38 -10.70 -1.30
CA PHE A 334 -10.44 -9.50 -0.46
C PHE A 334 -9.25 -9.40 0.51
N GLY A 335 -8.96 -10.47 1.24
CA GLY A 335 -7.83 -10.52 2.18
C GLY A 335 -6.48 -10.33 1.48
N SER A 336 -6.30 -10.91 0.29
CA SER A 336 -5.08 -10.75 -0.51
C SER A 336 -4.93 -9.32 -1.03
N PHE A 337 -6.03 -8.69 -1.43
CA PHE A 337 -6.04 -7.29 -1.85
C PHE A 337 -5.67 -6.34 -0.70
N GLN A 338 -6.19 -6.59 0.50
CA GLN A 338 -5.86 -5.77 1.66
C GLN A 338 -4.43 -6.03 2.16
N ALA A 339 -3.97 -7.28 2.13
CA ALA A 339 -2.56 -7.62 2.39
C ALA A 339 -1.62 -6.91 1.40
N TYR A 340 -2.03 -6.87 0.13
CA TYR A 340 -1.32 -6.15 -0.91
C TYR A 340 -1.17 -4.67 -0.56
N HIS A 341 -2.27 -3.96 -0.30
CA HIS A 341 -2.24 -2.54 0.05
C HIS A 341 -1.43 -2.24 1.32
N TYR A 342 -1.57 -3.08 2.34
CA TYR A 342 -0.82 -2.91 3.58
C TYR A 342 0.69 -3.11 3.38
N THR A 343 1.11 -4.17 2.69
CA THR A 343 2.54 -4.44 2.43
C THR A 343 3.20 -3.48 1.45
N ASP A 344 2.42 -2.64 0.77
CA ASP A 344 2.87 -1.56 -0.11
C ASP A 344 2.75 -0.17 0.57
N SER A 345 2.37 -0.11 1.84
CA SER A 345 2.25 1.15 2.59
C SER A 345 3.60 1.69 3.08
N ASP A 346 3.69 3.01 3.25
CA ASP A 346 4.87 3.67 3.83
C ASP A 346 5.10 3.25 5.29
N GLU A 347 4.03 2.93 6.01
CA GLU A 347 4.11 2.43 7.37
C GLU A 347 4.81 1.07 7.41
N PHE A 348 4.41 0.13 6.55
CA PHE A 348 5.04 -1.17 6.44
C PHE A 348 6.52 -1.05 6.06
N CYS A 349 6.84 -0.25 5.03
CA CYS A 349 8.22 -0.08 4.58
C CYS A 349 9.12 0.66 5.59
N GLY A 350 8.57 1.62 6.34
CA GLY A 350 9.34 2.53 7.19
C GLY A 350 9.41 2.17 8.66
N THR A 351 8.36 1.54 9.21
CA THR A 351 8.19 1.37 10.66
C THR A 351 8.37 -0.06 11.14
N LEU A 352 8.10 -1.06 10.30
CA LEU A 352 8.13 -2.47 10.72
C LEU A 352 9.52 -2.89 11.22
N CYS A 353 10.55 -2.51 10.48
CA CYS A 353 11.95 -2.75 10.82
C CYS A 353 12.57 -1.52 11.50
N HIS A 354 11.86 -0.89 12.46
CA HIS A 354 12.17 0.45 12.99
C HIS A 354 13.67 0.69 13.23
N THR A 355 14.43 -0.26 13.77
CA THR A 355 15.87 -0.03 14.06
C THR A 355 16.71 0.09 12.79
N VAL A 356 16.39 -0.71 11.77
CA VAL A 356 17.12 -0.75 10.49
C VAL A 356 16.69 0.38 9.57
N MET A 357 15.38 0.64 9.50
CA MET A 357 14.79 1.60 8.56
C MET A 357 14.64 3.00 9.13
N GLN A 358 14.77 3.22 10.45
CA GLN A 358 14.69 4.55 11.06
C GLN A 358 15.54 5.61 10.35
N PRO A 359 16.82 5.37 9.97
CA PRO A 359 17.60 6.39 9.28
C PRO A 359 16.96 6.84 7.95
N GLU A 360 16.62 5.88 7.09
CA GLU A 360 16.09 6.18 5.76
C GLU A 360 14.65 6.73 5.85
N TYR A 361 13.82 6.23 6.77
CA TYR A 361 12.44 6.71 6.98
C TYR A 361 12.39 8.11 7.61
N THR A 362 13.29 8.41 8.55
CA THR A 362 13.42 9.76 9.13
C THR A 362 13.88 10.75 8.05
N ALA A 363 14.86 10.38 7.23
CA ALA A 363 15.31 11.21 6.13
C ALA A 363 14.21 11.44 5.07
N TYR A 364 13.45 10.38 4.74
CA TYR A 364 12.31 10.44 3.81
C TYR A 364 11.26 11.47 4.25
N LYS A 365 10.84 11.44 5.53
CA LYS A 365 9.85 12.38 6.09
C LYS A 365 10.28 13.83 6.01
N ASN A 366 11.59 14.08 6.00
CA ASN A 366 12.18 15.42 5.96
C ASN A 366 12.68 15.80 4.55
N SER A 367 12.14 15.17 3.50
CA SER A 367 12.59 15.36 2.12
C SER A 367 11.55 16.05 1.23
N PRO A 368 11.95 16.56 0.05
CA PRO A 368 11.00 17.05 -0.96
C PRO A 368 10.02 15.97 -1.48
N HIS A 369 10.32 14.70 -1.24
CA HIS A 369 9.53 13.55 -1.67
C HIS A 369 8.77 12.89 -0.53
N ALA A 370 8.60 13.55 0.62
CA ALA A 370 7.90 13.02 1.80
C ALA A 370 6.40 12.68 1.56
N ARG A 371 5.86 13.03 0.38
CA ARG A 371 4.48 12.74 -0.05
C ARG A 371 4.42 11.78 -1.24
N VAL A 372 5.56 11.25 -1.70
CA VAL A 372 5.63 10.19 -2.70
C VAL A 372 5.78 8.88 -1.97
N HIS A 373 4.98 7.85 -2.29
CA HIS A 373 5.02 6.60 -1.55
C HIS A 373 6.32 5.84 -1.83
N CYS A 374 6.82 5.08 -0.85
CA CYS A 374 8.04 4.30 -0.96
C CYS A 374 8.00 3.37 -2.19
N VAL A 375 6.82 2.79 -2.43
CA VAL A 375 6.59 1.82 -3.51
C VAL A 375 6.65 2.43 -4.90
N ASP A 376 6.35 3.73 -5.07
CA ASP A 376 6.43 4.41 -6.36
C ASP A 376 7.88 4.45 -6.88
N CYS A 377 8.84 4.52 -5.96
CA CYS A 377 10.27 4.54 -6.25
C CYS A 377 10.92 3.15 -6.20
N HIS A 378 10.54 2.30 -5.23
CA HIS A 378 11.26 1.05 -4.93
C HIS A 378 10.63 -0.22 -5.53
N ILE A 379 9.31 -0.25 -5.74
CA ILE A 379 8.59 -1.42 -6.28
C ILE A 379 8.17 -1.16 -7.71
N GLY A 380 7.42 -0.09 -7.93
CA GLY A 380 6.92 0.31 -9.23
C GLY A 380 5.72 -0.44 -9.76
N SER A 381 5.12 0.09 -10.82
CA SER A 381 4.01 -0.54 -11.53
C SER A 381 4.48 -1.74 -12.36
N GLY A 382 3.59 -2.73 -12.50
CA GLY A 382 3.79 -3.91 -13.35
C GLY A 382 4.11 -5.20 -12.60
N ALA A 383 3.57 -6.32 -13.10
CA ALA A 383 3.63 -7.62 -12.42
C ALA A 383 5.05 -8.14 -12.19
N THR A 384 5.98 -7.94 -13.13
CA THR A 384 7.36 -8.43 -13.02
C THR A 384 8.12 -7.76 -11.87
N TRP A 385 8.03 -6.44 -11.77
CA TRP A 385 8.68 -5.67 -10.70
C TRP A 385 8.06 -5.96 -9.35
N TYR A 386 6.73 -6.09 -9.32
CA TYR A 386 6.01 -6.53 -8.13
C TYR A 386 6.56 -7.87 -7.61
N VAL A 387 6.61 -8.91 -8.44
CA VAL A 387 7.11 -10.24 -8.02
C VAL A 387 8.56 -10.15 -7.53
N ARG A 388 9.44 -9.47 -8.27
CA ARG A 388 10.85 -9.28 -7.85
C ARG A 388 10.96 -8.56 -6.50
N SER A 389 10.14 -7.54 -6.28
CA SER A 389 10.12 -6.79 -5.02
C SER A 389 9.69 -7.67 -3.85
N LYS A 390 8.70 -8.56 -4.02
CA LYS A 390 8.24 -9.45 -2.93
C LYS A 390 9.25 -10.52 -2.60
N PHE A 391 9.94 -11.11 -3.60
CA PHE A 391 11.03 -12.06 -3.33
C PHE A 391 12.23 -11.39 -2.63
N SER A 392 12.65 -10.21 -3.10
CA SER A 392 13.74 -9.48 -2.46
C SER A 392 13.35 -8.96 -1.07
N GLY A 393 12.11 -8.50 -0.88
CA GLY A 393 11.55 -8.11 0.41
C GLY A 393 11.49 -9.26 1.40
N ALA A 394 11.08 -10.46 0.97
CA ALA A 394 11.11 -11.66 1.82
C ALA A 394 12.52 -11.98 2.34
N TYR A 395 13.53 -11.85 1.48
CA TYR A 395 14.93 -11.98 1.90
C TYR A 395 15.35 -10.88 2.87
N GLN A 396 14.92 -9.62 2.67
CA GLN A 396 15.22 -8.52 3.59
C GLN A 396 14.58 -8.71 4.97
N VAL A 397 13.35 -9.22 5.03
CA VAL A 397 12.68 -9.60 6.29
C VAL A 397 13.48 -10.69 7.00
N TYR A 398 13.83 -11.77 6.28
CA TYR A 398 14.70 -12.83 6.80
C TYR A 398 16.04 -12.27 7.31
N ALA A 399 16.69 -11.42 6.51
CA ALA A 399 17.98 -10.83 6.86
C ALA A 399 17.88 -9.95 8.12
N THR A 400 16.76 -9.25 8.30
CA THR A 400 16.49 -8.44 9.49
C THR A 400 16.28 -9.32 10.73
N ILE A 401 15.45 -10.36 10.62
CA ILE A 401 15.19 -11.33 11.72
C ILE A 401 16.48 -12.01 12.16
N MET A 402 17.32 -12.43 11.20
CA MET A 402 18.60 -13.09 11.47
C MET A 402 19.74 -12.11 11.75
N ASN A 403 19.51 -10.79 11.69
CA ASN A 403 20.51 -9.74 11.88
C ASN A 403 21.74 -9.86 10.96
N ILE A 404 21.55 -10.28 9.71
CA ILE A 404 22.58 -10.52 8.69
C ILE A 404 22.63 -9.44 7.59
N TYR A 405 22.64 -8.17 7.99
CA TYR A 405 22.64 -7.03 7.05
C TYR A 405 23.81 -6.06 7.33
N PRO A 406 24.31 -5.35 6.28
CA PRO A 406 25.40 -4.40 6.45
C PRO A 406 24.94 -3.14 7.20
N LYS A 407 25.83 -2.58 8.03
CA LYS A 407 25.65 -1.31 8.74
C LYS A 407 26.80 -0.36 8.37
N PRO A 408 26.58 0.72 7.60
CA PRO A 408 25.31 1.16 7.03
C PRO A 408 24.89 0.33 5.81
N ILE A 409 23.62 0.47 5.39
CA ILE A 409 23.09 -0.18 4.18
C ILE A 409 23.89 0.31 2.97
N LYS A 410 24.38 -0.61 2.13
CA LYS A 410 25.23 -0.28 0.98
C LYS A 410 24.41 0.42 -0.12
N THR A 411 25.02 1.40 -0.77
CA THR A 411 24.50 2.07 -1.97
C THR A 411 25.56 2.08 -3.07
N PRO A 412 25.18 1.97 -4.35
CA PRO A 412 23.80 1.96 -4.89
C PRO A 412 23.03 0.66 -4.61
N ILE A 413 21.70 0.73 -4.67
CA ILE A 413 20.84 -0.46 -4.57
C ILE A 413 20.79 -1.12 -5.96
N HIS A 414 21.20 -2.37 -6.05
CA HIS A 414 21.37 -3.09 -7.33
C HIS A 414 20.08 -3.37 -8.10
N ASN A 415 18.93 -3.37 -7.42
CA ASN A 415 17.61 -3.68 -7.99
C ASN A 415 16.68 -2.45 -8.10
N LEU A 416 17.24 -1.23 -8.08
CA LEU A 416 16.42 -0.04 -8.28
C LEU A 416 16.00 0.08 -9.75
N ARG A 417 14.76 0.51 -9.97
CA ARG A 417 14.21 0.74 -11.31
C ARG A 417 14.97 1.87 -12.03
N PRO A 418 15.00 1.85 -13.37
CA PRO A 418 15.60 2.93 -14.15
C PRO A 418 14.80 4.23 -14.01
N SER A 419 15.44 5.39 -14.21
CA SER A 419 14.79 6.70 -14.01
C SER A 419 13.54 6.95 -14.86
N PRO A 420 13.42 6.47 -16.13
CA PRO A 420 12.18 6.59 -16.91
C PRO A 420 10.94 6.03 -16.23
N GLU A 421 11.12 4.97 -15.44
CA GLU A 421 10.05 4.27 -14.76
C GLU A 421 9.77 4.82 -13.34
N THR A 422 10.59 5.75 -12.87
CA THR A 422 10.51 6.31 -11.49
C THR A 422 10.48 7.83 -11.52
N CYS A 423 11.62 8.47 -11.77
CA CYS A 423 11.79 9.91 -11.74
C CYS A 423 10.96 10.60 -12.83
N GLU A 424 10.92 10.03 -14.03
CA GLU A 424 10.31 10.69 -15.20
C GLU A 424 8.78 10.67 -15.20
N GLN A 425 8.17 9.90 -14.29
CA GLN A 425 6.71 9.90 -14.08
C GLN A 425 6.20 11.23 -13.50
N CYS A 426 7.09 12.00 -12.86
CA CYS A 426 6.78 13.33 -12.32
C CYS A 426 7.71 14.42 -12.86
N HIS A 427 8.94 14.08 -13.25
CA HIS A 427 9.93 15.02 -13.79
C HIS A 427 10.06 14.89 -15.30
N TRP A 428 9.61 15.90 -16.04
CA TRP A 428 9.57 15.83 -17.51
C TRP A 428 10.95 16.07 -18.15
N PRO A 429 11.59 15.07 -18.79
CA PRO A 429 12.95 15.21 -19.34
C PRO A 429 13.02 16.10 -20.58
N THR A 430 11.90 16.27 -21.30
CA THR A 430 11.86 17.07 -22.53
C THR A 430 11.76 18.58 -22.24
N LYS A 431 11.46 18.96 -21.00
CA LYS A 431 11.33 20.37 -20.63
C LYS A 431 12.71 21.01 -20.47
N PHE A 432 12.93 22.13 -21.15
CA PHE A 432 14.09 22.98 -20.90
C PHE A 432 13.92 23.74 -19.58
N TYR A 433 14.96 23.73 -18.73
CA TYR A 433 14.99 24.51 -17.49
C TYR A 433 15.96 25.67 -17.61
N SER A 434 15.45 26.90 -17.49
CA SER A 434 16.27 28.12 -17.45
C SER A 434 17.27 28.12 -16.28
N GLU A 435 18.22 29.05 -16.35
CA GLU A 435 19.19 29.25 -15.28
C GLU A 435 18.48 29.52 -13.94
N LYS A 436 18.91 28.83 -12.89
CA LYS A 436 18.35 28.97 -11.55
C LYS A 436 19.29 29.78 -10.69
N ASN A 437 18.80 30.87 -10.10
CA ASN A 437 19.54 31.59 -9.07
C ASN A 437 19.59 30.73 -7.79
N ILE A 438 20.80 30.43 -7.32
CA ILE A 438 21.06 29.72 -6.09
C ILE A 438 21.92 30.63 -5.21
N SER A 439 21.43 30.89 -4.00
CA SER A 439 22.13 31.68 -3.00
C SER A 439 22.50 30.81 -1.80
N PHE A 440 23.69 31.06 -1.26
CA PHE A 440 24.23 30.37 -0.11
C PHE A 440 24.70 31.39 0.92
N ASP A 441 24.18 31.24 2.14
CA ASP A 441 24.68 31.93 3.31
C ASP A 441 25.60 30.97 4.08
N PHE A 442 26.86 31.35 4.20
CA PHE A 442 27.87 30.62 4.96
C PHE A 442 28.30 31.44 6.18
N TYR A 443 28.73 30.73 7.22
CA TYR A 443 29.33 31.34 8.40
C TYR A 443 30.67 30.66 8.66
N THR A 444 31.72 31.46 8.85
CA THR A 444 33.06 30.97 9.16
C THR A 444 33.09 30.39 10.58
N SER A 445 34.13 29.61 10.88
CA SER A 445 34.35 29.00 12.20
C SER A 445 35.14 29.91 13.16
N ASP A 446 35.20 31.22 12.87
CA ASP A 446 35.84 32.20 13.73
C ASP A 446 34.92 32.60 14.90
N GLU A 447 35.43 33.43 15.81
CA GLU A 447 34.70 33.87 17.00
C GLU A 447 33.40 34.59 16.63
N LYS A 448 33.44 35.45 15.60
CA LYS A 448 32.31 36.28 15.18
C LYS A 448 31.29 35.52 14.32
N ASN A 449 31.56 34.27 13.98
CA ASN A 449 30.82 33.48 13.00
C ASN A 449 30.59 34.29 11.71
N SER A 450 31.67 34.86 11.17
CA SER A 450 31.59 35.86 10.10
C SER A 450 30.83 35.36 8.89
N GLU A 451 29.93 36.21 8.38
CA GLU A 451 29.06 35.87 7.28
C GLU A 451 29.80 35.95 5.94
N TYR A 452 29.60 34.91 5.13
CA TYR A 452 30.05 34.82 3.74
C TYR A 452 28.82 34.53 2.87
N LYS A 453 28.53 35.39 1.90
CA LYS A 453 27.40 35.20 0.98
C LYS A 453 27.88 34.89 -0.43
N LEU A 454 27.15 34.02 -1.12
CA LEU A 454 27.44 33.65 -2.50
C LEU A 454 26.15 33.41 -3.26
N SER A 455 25.97 34.10 -4.39
CA SER A 455 24.88 33.82 -5.33
C SER A 455 25.44 33.52 -6.70
N MET A 456 24.85 32.49 -7.33
CA MET A 456 25.26 31.98 -8.63
C MET A 456 24.04 31.63 -9.48
N LEU A 457 24.17 31.78 -10.79
CA LEU A 457 23.22 31.25 -11.76
C LEU A 457 23.68 29.86 -12.17
N LEU A 458 22.91 28.83 -11.78
CA LEU A 458 23.15 27.45 -12.19
C LEU A 458 22.50 27.20 -13.55
N LYS A 459 23.29 26.76 -14.52
CA LYS A 459 22.86 26.47 -15.89
C LYS A 459 22.21 25.09 -15.98
N THR A 460 21.02 24.95 -15.40
CA THR A 460 20.28 23.66 -15.33
C THR A 460 20.14 23.04 -16.72
N GLY A 461 19.54 23.80 -17.66
CA GLY A 461 19.49 23.41 -19.05
C GLY A 461 18.54 22.23 -19.34
N GLY A 462 18.88 21.46 -20.37
CA GLY A 462 18.08 20.36 -20.92
C GLY A 462 17.68 20.66 -22.36
N GLY A 463 16.61 20.05 -22.86
CA GLY A 463 15.97 20.44 -24.13
C GLY A 463 15.71 19.30 -25.12
N THR A 464 14.95 19.61 -26.17
CA THR A 464 14.68 18.71 -27.30
C THR A 464 15.09 19.33 -28.62
N VAL A 465 15.25 18.45 -29.61
CA VAL A 465 15.67 18.79 -30.97
C VAL A 465 14.69 19.78 -31.62
N GLU A 466 13.39 19.71 -31.32
CA GLU A 466 12.39 20.61 -31.92
C GLU A 466 12.54 22.07 -31.46
N LEU A 467 13.12 22.31 -30.28
CA LEU A 467 13.26 23.64 -29.68
C LEU A 467 14.67 24.23 -29.83
N GLY A 468 15.64 23.46 -30.33
CA GLY A 468 17.02 23.92 -30.62
C GLY A 468 17.86 24.32 -29.39
N ASN A 469 17.31 24.22 -28.18
CA ASN A 469 17.97 24.64 -26.95
C ASN A 469 18.66 23.46 -26.28
N ASN A 470 19.89 23.11 -26.69
CA ASN A 470 20.72 22.10 -26.04
C ASN A 470 21.88 22.76 -25.27
N SER A 471 21.60 23.20 -24.04
CA SER A 471 22.61 23.82 -23.17
C SER A 471 22.42 23.44 -21.70
N GLY A 472 23.46 23.65 -20.89
CA GLY A 472 23.47 23.43 -19.45
C GLY A 472 24.00 22.06 -18.98
N ILE A 473 23.85 21.80 -17.68
CA ILE A 473 24.45 20.65 -16.98
C ILE A 473 23.65 19.35 -17.17
N HIS A 474 22.38 19.43 -17.54
CA HIS A 474 21.54 18.25 -17.81
C HIS A 474 21.81 17.64 -19.19
N TRP A 475 23.06 17.28 -19.47
CA TRP A 475 23.45 16.70 -20.76
C TRP A 475 22.68 15.41 -21.09
N LYS A 476 22.34 14.60 -20.08
CA LYS A 476 21.48 13.41 -20.23
C LYS A 476 20.09 13.74 -20.80
N MET A 477 19.59 14.96 -20.59
CA MET A 477 18.30 15.39 -21.13
C MET A 477 18.39 15.82 -22.60
N TYR A 478 19.58 15.86 -23.21
CA TYR A 478 19.70 16.00 -24.67
C TYR A 478 19.34 14.65 -25.26
N LEU A 479 18.07 14.46 -25.65
CA LEU A 479 17.50 13.16 -26.03
C LEU A 479 18.20 12.52 -27.25
N GLU A 480 18.93 13.32 -28.03
CA GLU A 480 19.82 12.85 -29.09
C GLU A 480 21.05 12.11 -28.57
N ASN A 481 21.45 12.28 -27.32
CA ASN A 481 22.66 11.69 -26.75
C ASN A 481 22.32 10.50 -25.85
N GLU A 482 22.99 9.38 -26.11
CA GLU A 482 23.07 8.26 -25.21
C GLU A 482 24.45 8.22 -24.56
N ILE A 483 24.50 8.52 -23.28
CA ILE A 483 25.73 8.51 -22.49
C ILE A 483 25.83 7.16 -21.77
N SER A 484 26.97 6.49 -21.90
CA SER A 484 27.31 5.26 -21.18
C SER A 484 28.66 5.42 -20.51
N TYR A 485 28.87 4.78 -19.37
CA TYR A 485 30.15 4.87 -18.66
C TYR A 485 30.53 3.56 -18.00
N TYR A 486 31.82 3.44 -17.71
CA TYR A 486 32.38 2.37 -16.90
C TYR A 486 32.93 2.97 -15.61
N ALA A 487 32.59 2.39 -14.47
CA ALA A 487 33.15 2.78 -13.18
C ALA A 487 33.98 1.64 -12.60
N THR A 488 35.13 1.96 -12.00
CA THR A 488 36.04 0.99 -11.37
C THR A 488 35.60 0.61 -9.96
N ASP A 489 34.74 1.41 -9.34
CA ASP A 489 34.24 1.22 -7.99
C ASP A 489 32.71 1.02 -7.95
N GLU A 490 32.23 0.25 -6.96
CA GLU A 490 30.80 -0.03 -6.77
C GLU A 490 29.97 1.24 -6.51
N ARG A 491 30.57 2.29 -5.93
CA ARG A 491 29.90 3.56 -5.59
C ARG A 491 29.90 4.57 -6.75
N ARG A 492 30.52 4.22 -7.88
CA ARG A 492 30.52 4.98 -9.14
C ARG A 492 31.09 6.38 -8.94
N GLN A 493 32.19 6.48 -8.20
CA GLN A 493 32.94 7.70 -7.90
C GLN A 493 34.22 7.84 -8.74
N ASP A 494 34.68 6.76 -9.36
CA ASP A 494 35.81 6.73 -10.28
C ASP A 494 35.34 6.18 -11.63
N ILE A 495 35.26 7.08 -12.61
CA ILE A 495 34.73 6.82 -13.95
C ILE A 495 35.87 7.09 -14.93
N PRO A 496 36.69 6.09 -15.29
CA PRO A 496 37.81 6.32 -16.20
C PRO A 496 37.43 6.32 -17.68
N TRP A 497 36.20 5.93 -18.03
CA TRP A 497 35.75 5.80 -19.41
C TRP A 497 34.28 6.20 -19.58
N VAL A 498 34.03 6.98 -20.64
CA VAL A 498 32.71 7.46 -21.02
C VAL A 498 32.54 7.32 -22.54
N ARG A 499 31.36 6.90 -22.98
CA ARG A 499 30.93 6.90 -24.37
C ARG A 499 29.72 7.80 -24.52
N VAL A 500 29.72 8.63 -25.54
CA VAL A 500 28.58 9.41 -25.98
C VAL A 500 28.21 8.96 -27.39
N ARG A 501 26.99 8.45 -27.56
CA ARG A 501 26.45 8.06 -28.87
C ARG A 501 25.32 9.01 -29.25
N ASN A 502 25.40 9.61 -30.43
CA ASN A 502 24.28 10.33 -31.00
C ASN A 502 23.27 9.32 -31.58
N ARG A 503 22.02 9.37 -31.10
CA ARG A 503 20.93 8.46 -31.47
C ARG A 503 20.38 8.71 -32.88
N GLN A 504 20.58 9.92 -33.43
CA GLN A 504 20.13 10.27 -34.77
C GLN A 504 21.17 9.87 -35.83
N THR A 505 22.43 10.26 -35.63
CA THR A 505 23.50 10.01 -36.60
C THR A 505 24.20 8.68 -36.40
N GLY A 506 24.05 8.07 -35.22
CA GLY A 506 24.78 6.87 -34.83
C GLY A 506 26.25 7.11 -34.46
N ALA A 507 26.77 8.34 -34.58
CA ALA A 507 28.15 8.67 -34.29
C ALA A 507 28.47 8.45 -32.80
N GLU A 508 29.61 7.80 -32.52
CA GLU A 508 30.09 7.56 -31.17
C GLU A 508 31.37 8.34 -30.90
N THR A 509 31.50 8.91 -29.69
CA THR A 509 32.73 9.51 -29.19
C THR A 509 33.06 8.87 -27.85
N PHE A 510 34.32 8.46 -27.71
CA PHE A 510 34.83 7.81 -26.51
C PHE A 510 35.78 8.74 -25.80
N TYR A 511 35.70 8.80 -24.49
CA TYR A 511 36.61 9.56 -23.64
C TYR A 511 37.25 8.61 -22.63
N ALA A 512 38.56 8.67 -22.51
CA ALA A 512 39.31 7.94 -21.51
C ALA A 512 40.07 8.93 -20.63
N SER A 513 40.07 8.68 -19.32
CA SER A 513 40.86 9.47 -18.39
C SER A 513 42.35 9.18 -18.56
N THR A 514 43.14 10.24 -18.73
CA THR A 514 44.61 10.19 -18.84
C THR A 514 45.32 9.92 -17.51
N ASP A 515 44.62 10.05 -16.38
CA ASP A 515 45.15 9.91 -15.02
C ASP A 515 44.63 8.65 -14.31
N SER A 516 43.83 7.83 -15.00
CA SER A 516 43.32 6.58 -14.43
C SER A 516 44.45 5.57 -14.24
N LYS A 517 44.51 4.98 -13.03
CA LYS A 517 45.39 3.84 -12.72
C LYS A 517 44.98 2.56 -13.46
N VAL A 518 43.72 2.49 -13.89
CA VAL A 518 43.15 1.33 -14.62
C VAL A 518 42.92 1.72 -16.07
N LYS A 519 43.65 1.09 -16.99
CA LYS A 519 43.37 1.21 -18.42
C LYS A 519 42.19 0.31 -18.76
N VAL A 520 41.06 0.91 -19.13
CA VAL A 520 39.85 0.18 -19.52
C VAL A 520 40.11 -0.55 -20.84
N THR A 521 39.96 -1.88 -20.84
CA THR A 521 40.11 -2.71 -22.05
C THR A 521 38.77 -3.00 -22.70
N ASN A 522 38.78 -3.39 -23.98
CA ASN A 522 37.57 -3.77 -24.72
C ASN A 522 36.84 -4.98 -24.10
N GLU A 523 37.55 -5.87 -23.41
CA GLU A 523 36.94 -7.00 -22.69
C GLU A 523 36.16 -6.52 -21.47
N MET A 524 36.69 -5.55 -20.71
CA MET A 524 36.00 -4.94 -19.57
C MET A 524 34.71 -4.24 -20.00
N ILE A 525 34.72 -3.56 -21.16
CA ILE A 525 33.54 -2.90 -21.73
C ILE A 525 32.47 -3.94 -22.11
N LYS A 526 32.86 -5.11 -22.62
CA LYS A 526 31.95 -6.19 -23.02
C LYS A 526 31.40 -7.01 -21.85
N SER A 527 31.96 -6.88 -20.64
CA SER A 527 31.58 -7.66 -19.45
C SER A 527 30.19 -7.35 -18.87
N GLY A 528 29.40 -6.47 -19.51
CA GLY A 528 28.07 -6.06 -19.03
C GLY A 528 28.11 -5.06 -17.86
N GLN A 529 29.30 -4.60 -17.45
CA GLN A 529 29.49 -3.60 -16.38
C GLN A 529 29.31 -2.15 -16.86
N VAL A 530 29.18 -1.93 -18.17
CA VAL A 530 28.90 -0.60 -18.73
C VAL A 530 27.46 -0.22 -18.41
N ARG A 531 27.30 0.93 -17.77
CA ARG A 531 26.00 1.46 -17.38
C ARG A 531 25.60 2.62 -18.28
N THR A 532 24.33 2.66 -18.66
CA THR A 532 23.72 3.85 -19.26
C THR A 532 23.54 4.92 -18.19
N PHE A 533 24.07 6.11 -18.45
CA PHE A 533 23.96 7.25 -17.55
C PHE A 533 22.50 7.63 -17.33
N ASP A 534 22.14 7.94 -16.09
CA ASP A 534 20.76 8.07 -15.65
C ASP A 534 20.59 9.17 -14.60
N CYS A 535 19.35 9.61 -14.30
CA CYS A 535 19.09 10.72 -13.38
C CYS A 535 19.72 10.48 -11.99
N ILE A 536 19.63 9.24 -11.50
CA ILE A 536 20.18 8.82 -10.21
C ILE A 536 21.72 8.76 -10.16
N ASP A 537 22.43 8.96 -11.28
CA ASP A 537 23.89 9.06 -11.26
C ASP A 537 24.35 10.41 -10.70
N CYS A 538 23.52 11.45 -10.84
CA CYS A 538 23.69 12.77 -10.23
C CYS A 538 22.77 12.97 -9.02
N HIS A 539 21.47 12.69 -9.17
CA HIS A 539 20.45 12.78 -8.13
C HIS A 539 20.39 11.49 -7.30
N ASN A 540 21.53 11.04 -6.80
CA ASN A 540 21.68 9.71 -6.16
C ASN A 540 21.09 9.62 -4.74
N ARG A 541 20.60 10.75 -4.19
CA ARG A 541 19.95 10.87 -2.87
C ARG A 541 18.77 11.87 -2.95
N PRO A 542 17.68 11.56 -3.68
CA PRO A 542 16.59 12.51 -3.89
C PRO A 542 15.64 12.62 -2.68
N THR A 543 15.55 11.58 -1.85
CA THR A 543 14.63 11.50 -0.70
C THR A 543 15.36 11.26 0.62
N HIS A 544 16.23 10.25 0.70
CA HIS A 544 16.96 9.94 1.93
C HIS A 544 18.20 10.84 2.13
N ILE A 545 17.97 12.13 2.39
CA ILE A 545 18.99 13.18 2.45
C ILE A 545 19.57 13.30 3.86
N TYR A 546 20.85 12.95 4.02
CA TYR A 546 21.62 13.23 5.23
C TYR A 546 22.48 14.47 5.02
N ASN A 547 22.21 15.52 5.79
CA ASN A 547 22.83 16.82 5.59
C ASN A 547 24.23 16.88 6.22
N VAL A 548 25.17 17.51 5.51
CA VAL A 548 26.49 17.83 6.03
C VAL A 548 26.33 18.86 7.15
N PRO A 549 26.94 18.66 8.35
CA PRO A 549 26.74 19.53 9.51
C PRO A 549 27.16 20.96 9.21
N ASN A 550 28.26 21.15 8.46
CA ASN A 550 28.67 22.49 8.07
C ASN A 550 27.62 23.21 7.21
N LYS A 551 26.89 22.50 6.35
CA LYS A 551 25.82 23.08 5.53
C LYS A 551 24.56 23.36 6.36
N ILE A 552 24.10 22.37 7.12
CA ILE A 552 22.82 22.50 7.85
C ILE A 552 22.90 23.50 9.01
N VAL A 553 24.03 23.57 9.72
CA VAL A 553 24.22 24.57 10.78
C VAL A 553 24.19 25.99 10.21
N ASN A 554 24.69 26.21 8.98
CA ASN A 554 24.55 27.53 8.34
C ASN A 554 23.08 27.90 8.15
N SER A 555 22.26 26.96 7.67
CA SER A 555 20.83 27.19 7.50
C SER A 555 20.12 27.48 8.82
N TYR A 556 20.56 26.88 9.93
CA TYR A 556 19.98 27.16 11.24
C TYR A 556 20.41 28.53 11.79
N ILE A 557 21.64 28.97 11.51
CA ILE A 557 22.09 30.33 11.85
C ILE A 557 21.34 31.36 10.99
N SER A 558 21.23 31.14 9.67
CA SER A 558 20.58 32.08 8.75
C SER A 558 19.09 32.28 9.03
N ASN A 559 18.43 31.27 9.62
CA ASN A 559 17.03 31.33 10.03
C ASN A 559 16.85 31.65 11.54
N ASN A 560 17.89 32.17 12.21
CA ASN A 560 17.87 32.56 13.63
C ASN A 560 17.45 31.44 14.61
N ARG A 561 17.68 30.17 14.24
CA ARG A 561 17.47 29.01 15.13
C ARG A 561 18.69 28.71 16.01
N ILE A 562 19.84 29.21 15.58
CA ILE A 562 21.09 29.29 16.35
C ILE A 562 21.54 30.74 16.30
N ASP A 563 21.64 31.41 17.46
CA ASP A 563 22.03 32.82 17.52
C ASP A 563 23.50 33.00 17.11
N ARG A 564 23.73 33.72 16.01
CA ARG A 564 25.07 34.02 15.47
C ARG A 564 25.95 34.81 16.43
N SER A 565 25.37 35.57 17.35
CA SER A 565 26.12 36.41 18.29
C SER A 565 26.82 35.62 19.40
N ILE A 566 26.55 34.32 19.52
CA ILE A 566 27.27 33.43 20.45
C ILE A 566 28.67 33.14 19.88
N PRO A 567 29.75 33.50 20.58
CA PRO A 567 31.12 33.30 20.10
C PRO A 567 31.41 31.84 19.71
N TYR A 568 31.96 31.60 18.50
CA TYR A 568 32.33 30.25 18.01
C TYR A 568 31.19 29.21 17.90
N ILE A 569 29.92 29.59 18.05
CA ILE A 569 28.81 28.64 18.05
C ILE A 569 28.76 27.79 16.78
N LYS A 570 29.12 28.35 15.63
CA LYS A 570 29.21 27.63 14.36
C LYS A 570 30.19 26.46 14.45
N ASN A 571 31.39 26.72 14.96
CA ASN A 571 32.47 25.74 15.07
C ASN A 571 32.09 24.63 16.06
N ILE A 572 31.62 25.04 17.25
CA ILE A 572 31.31 24.12 18.34
C ILE A 572 30.10 23.23 18.00
N ALA A 573 29.05 23.76 17.38
CA ALA A 573 27.91 22.96 16.94
C ALA A 573 28.33 21.91 15.89
N VAL A 574 29.18 22.27 14.92
CA VAL A 574 29.71 21.32 13.94
C VAL A 574 30.58 20.25 14.63
N GLN A 575 31.45 20.62 15.57
CA GLN A 575 32.25 19.65 16.31
C GLN A 575 31.41 18.69 17.16
N ALA A 576 30.37 19.20 17.83
CA ALA A 576 29.45 18.39 18.61
C ALA A 576 28.74 17.34 17.72
N LEU A 577 28.25 17.76 16.55
CA LEU A 577 27.62 16.87 15.57
C LEU A 577 28.58 15.82 15.00
N GLU A 578 29.86 16.19 14.83
CA GLU A 578 30.88 15.29 14.31
C GLU A 578 31.57 14.42 15.38
N SER A 579 31.20 14.60 16.65
CA SER A 579 31.75 13.81 17.74
C SER A 579 31.23 12.37 17.71
N LYS A 580 32.13 11.42 17.91
CA LYS A 580 31.79 9.99 18.07
C LYS A 580 31.23 9.65 19.44
N THR A 581 31.28 10.58 20.39
CA THR A 581 30.83 10.35 21.77
C THR A 581 29.31 10.44 21.92
N VAL A 582 28.63 11.11 20.98
CA VAL A 582 27.18 11.33 21.03
C VAL A 582 26.44 10.05 20.69
N LYS A 583 25.65 9.55 21.64
CA LYS A 583 24.82 8.35 21.47
C LYS A 583 23.43 8.70 20.94
N GLN A 584 22.81 7.78 20.20
CA GLN A 584 21.46 8.01 19.63
C GLN A 584 20.41 8.37 20.70
N ASN A 585 20.39 7.63 21.81
CA ASN A 585 19.36 7.75 22.85
C ASN A 585 19.68 8.83 23.91
N ALA A 586 20.88 9.41 23.86
CA ALA A 586 21.35 10.44 24.80
C ALA A 586 21.85 11.69 24.04
N SER A 587 21.41 11.87 22.78
CA SER A 587 21.97 12.87 21.89
C SER A 587 21.85 14.29 22.44
N TYR A 588 20.72 14.63 23.07
CA TYR A 588 20.53 15.94 23.68
C TYR A 588 21.49 16.17 24.86
N SER A 589 21.60 15.24 25.81
CA SER A 589 22.49 15.39 26.96
C SER A 589 23.95 15.43 26.55
N ASP A 590 24.37 14.54 25.64
CA ASP A 590 25.76 14.48 25.18
C ASP A 590 26.16 15.77 24.43
N ILE A 591 25.27 16.30 23.58
CA ILE A 591 25.49 17.57 22.86
C ILE A 591 25.47 18.74 23.85
N ARG A 592 24.52 18.76 24.79
CA ARG A 592 24.46 19.78 25.84
C ARG A 592 25.77 19.83 26.61
N ASP A 593 26.23 18.70 27.12
CA ASP A 593 27.45 18.61 27.92
C ASP A 593 28.66 19.04 27.10
N PHE A 594 28.77 18.61 25.84
CA PHE A 594 29.86 19.03 24.95
C PHE A 594 29.90 20.56 24.78
N ILE A 595 28.76 21.17 24.47
CA ILE A 595 28.66 22.61 24.22
C ILE A 595 28.86 23.40 25.52
N MET A 596 28.16 23.03 26.60
CA MET A 596 28.22 23.74 27.88
C MET A 596 29.61 23.68 28.51
N ASN A 597 30.31 22.55 28.43
CA ASN A 597 31.67 22.43 28.96
C ASN A 597 32.65 23.39 28.26
N PHE A 598 32.52 23.57 26.94
CA PHE A 598 33.34 24.54 26.21
C PHE A 598 33.10 25.97 26.71
N TYR A 599 31.84 26.41 26.81
CA TYR A 599 31.53 27.76 27.26
C TYR A 599 31.86 27.97 28.74
N GLN A 600 31.71 26.95 29.59
CA GLN A 600 32.05 27.05 31.01
C GLN A 600 33.55 27.28 31.21
N GLN A 601 34.39 26.68 30.37
CA GLN A 601 35.84 26.79 30.46
C GLN A 601 36.39 28.04 29.76
N ALA A 602 35.87 28.37 28.57
CA ALA A 602 36.45 29.41 27.72
C ALA A 602 35.68 30.75 27.73
N TYR A 603 34.37 30.75 28.04
CA TYR A 603 33.49 31.92 27.94
C TYR A 603 32.39 31.92 29.03
N PRO A 604 32.74 31.93 30.32
CA PRO A 604 31.76 31.83 31.41
C PRO A 604 30.73 32.97 31.39
N ASP A 605 31.12 34.17 30.94
CA ASP A 605 30.22 35.33 30.83
C ASP A 605 29.08 35.08 29.82
N VAL A 606 29.33 34.32 28.75
CA VAL A 606 28.30 33.96 27.76
C VAL A 606 27.21 33.11 28.41
N ILE A 607 27.58 32.21 29.34
CA ILE A 607 26.59 31.42 30.09
C ILE A 607 25.73 32.32 30.97
N ALA A 608 26.29 33.37 31.57
CA ALA A 608 25.55 34.30 32.41
C ALA A 608 24.62 35.19 31.59
N THR A 609 25.07 35.70 30.44
CA THR A 609 24.32 36.72 29.66
C THR A 609 23.43 36.15 28.55
N LYS A 610 23.77 34.98 27.99
CA LYS A 610 23.14 34.40 26.78
C LYS A 610 22.66 32.96 27.01
N ARG A 611 22.23 32.65 28.24
CA ARG A 611 21.84 31.29 28.63
C ARG A 611 20.74 30.74 27.72
N ASN A 612 19.68 31.52 27.49
CA ASN A 612 18.51 31.06 26.73
C ASN A 612 18.86 30.79 25.27
N GLU A 613 19.67 31.65 24.66
CA GLU A 613 20.14 31.52 23.28
C GLU A 613 21.06 30.31 23.12
N LEU A 614 21.91 30.06 24.13
CA LEU A 614 22.77 28.87 24.16
C LEU A 614 21.94 27.58 24.28
N GLU A 615 20.91 27.57 25.14
CA GLU A 615 19.97 26.45 25.28
C GLU A 615 19.18 26.17 23.99
N GLN A 616 18.74 27.23 23.31
CA GLN A 616 18.10 27.12 22.00
C GLN A 616 19.07 26.56 20.96
N ALA A 617 20.34 27.00 20.96
CA ALA A 617 21.35 26.47 20.07
C ALA A 617 21.66 24.98 20.32
N ILE A 618 21.71 24.56 21.59
CA ILE A 618 21.86 23.14 21.98
C ILE A 618 20.67 22.32 21.47
N THR A 619 19.45 22.79 21.70
CA THR A 619 18.22 22.12 21.24
C THR A 619 18.20 21.97 19.72
N SER A 620 18.51 23.04 18.99
CA SER A 620 18.65 23.03 17.54
C SER A 620 19.73 22.07 17.05
N THR A 621 20.87 22.01 17.74
CA THR A 621 21.97 21.09 17.39
C THR A 621 21.57 19.63 17.63
N ALA A 622 20.87 19.34 18.73
CA ALA A 622 20.32 18.01 19.01
C ALA A 622 19.26 17.58 17.99
N ASP A 623 18.40 18.50 17.53
CA ASP A 623 17.44 18.25 16.45
C ASP A 623 18.12 17.95 15.10
N ILE A 624 19.19 18.68 14.77
CA ILE A 624 20.03 18.34 13.61
C ILE A 624 20.59 16.92 13.74
N PHE A 625 21.09 16.55 14.92
CA PHE A 625 21.66 15.23 15.16
C PHE A 625 20.63 14.12 14.94
N SER A 626 19.47 14.23 15.59
CA SER A 626 18.42 13.20 15.57
C SER A 626 17.88 12.89 14.16
N LYS A 627 17.92 13.88 13.26
CA LYS A 627 17.47 13.76 11.87
C LYS A 627 18.55 13.28 10.89
N ASN A 628 19.84 13.40 11.22
CA ASN A 628 20.93 13.20 10.25
C ASN A 628 21.97 12.15 10.67
N TYR A 629 22.03 11.78 11.95
CA TYR A 629 23.03 10.88 12.51
C TYR A 629 22.35 9.70 13.21
N PHE A 630 22.75 8.50 12.83
CA PHE A 630 22.22 7.26 13.39
C PHE A 630 23.36 6.30 13.72
N PRO A 631 24.03 6.45 14.88
CA PRO A 631 25.19 5.66 15.28
C PRO A 631 24.94 4.15 15.27
N ASN A 632 23.74 3.70 15.67
CA ASN A 632 23.36 2.27 15.69
C ASN A 632 23.46 1.61 14.31
N MET A 633 23.13 2.36 13.25
CA MET A 633 23.21 1.91 11.86
C MET A 633 24.46 2.44 11.14
N LYS A 634 25.33 3.19 11.84
CA LYS A 634 26.52 3.86 11.28
C LYS A 634 26.18 4.75 10.07
N VAL A 635 25.00 5.38 10.10
CA VAL A 635 24.50 6.24 9.03
C VAL A 635 24.74 7.71 9.36
N SER A 636 25.32 8.42 8.39
CA SER A 636 25.47 9.88 8.35
C SER A 636 25.80 10.29 6.91
N TRP A 637 25.92 11.60 6.66
CA TRP A 637 26.40 12.15 5.38
C TRP A 637 27.73 11.52 4.90
N ARG A 638 28.59 11.05 5.83
CA ARG A 638 29.88 10.41 5.50
C ARG A 638 29.74 9.05 4.84
N ALA A 639 28.66 8.33 5.10
CA ALA A 639 28.44 7.01 4.53
C ALA A 639 28.07 7.09 3.04
N TYR A 640 27.50 8.23 2.63
CA TYR A 640 26.74 8.36 1.41
C TYR A 640 27.12 9.63 0.64
N PRO A 641 27.90 9.52 -0.46
CA PRO A 641 28.24 10.68 -1.27
C PRO A 641 26.97 11.21 -1.95
N ASN A 642 26.85 12.53 -2.08
CA ASN A 642 25.78 13.18 -2.83
C ASN A 642 26.38 13.90 -4.05
N ASN A 643 26.03 13.43 -5.24
CA ASN A 643 26.67 13.83 -6.49
C ASN A 643 26.06 15.10 -7.13
N ILE A 644 25.08 15.75 -6.48
CA ILE A 644 24.41 16.95 -7.02
C ILE A 644 25.32 18.19 -7.07
N GLY A 645 26.47 18.15 -6.41
CA GLY A 645 27.48 19.22 -6.43
C GLY A 645 28.88 18.67 -6.18
N HIS A 646 29.88 19.56 -6.18
CA HIS A 646 31.30 19.17 -6.14
C HIS A 646 32.06 19.61 -4.87
N MET A 647 31.34 20.09 -3.85
CA MET A 647 31.95 20.52 -2.59
C MET A 647 32.21 19.33 -1.64
N TYR A 648 31.22 18.48 -1.40
CA TYR A 648 31.30 17.39 -0.41
C TYR A 648 31.43 15.99 -1.04
N ALA A 649 31.40 15.92 -2.38
CA ALA A 649 31.64 14.74 -3.20
C ALA A 649 32.22 15.21 -4.55
N LYS A 650 32.69 14.29 -5.41
CA LYS A 650 33.23 14.66 -6.73
C LYS A 650 32.15 15.20 -7.69
N GLY A 651 30.92 14.70 -7.61
CA GLY A 651 29.81 15.16 -8.45
C GLY A 651 30.12 15.05 -9.95
N CYS A 652 29.97 16.13 -10.70
CA CYS A 652 30.28 16.16 -12.14
C CYS A 652 31.78 15.99 -12.44
N PHE A 653 32.69 16.35 -11.51
CA PHE A 653 34.14 16.18 -11.67
C PHE A 653 34.60 14.72 -11.72
N ARG A 654 33.69 13.75 -11.61
CA ARG A 654 33.99 12.34 -11.94
C ARG A 654 34.34 12.17 -13.43
N CYS A 655 33.82 13.04 -14.30
CA CYS A 655 34.12 13.06 -15.74
C CYS A 655 34.62 14.44 -16.21
N HIS A 656 34.18 15.53 -15.57
CA HIS A 656 34.55 16.92 -15.91
C HIS A 656 35.82 17.38 -15.21
N ASP A 657 36.89 16.59 -15.30
CA ASP A 657 38.17 16.84 -14.65
C ASP A 657 39.23 17.45 -15.59
N GLY A 658 38.91 17.63 -16.87
CA GLY A 658 39.83 18.09 -17.90
C GLY A 658 40.85 17.02 -18.33
N LYS A 659 40.71 15.78 -17.84
CA LYS A 659 41.62 14.65 -18.09
C LYS A 659 40.99 13.57 -18.93
N HIS A 660 39.68 13.63 -19.15
CA HIS A 660 38.94 12.77 -20.06
C HIS A 660 39.10 13.25 -21.51
N VAL A 661 39.89 12.52 -22.29
CA VAL A 661 40.29 12.89 -23.65
C VAL A 661 39.85 11.83 -24.65
N SER A 662 39.32 12.26 -25.79
CA SER A 662 38.97 11.38 -26.92
C SER A 662 40.19 11.07 -27.79
N PRO A 663 40.17 10.00 -28.60
CA PRO A 663 41.24 9.71 -29.56
C PRO A 663 41.52 10.87 -30.53
N GLU A 664 40.52 11.68 -30.84
CA GLU A 664 40.59 12.87 -31.70
C GLU A 664 41.05 14.13 -30.94
N GLY A 665 41.39 14.01 -29.65
CA GLY A 665 41.87 15.11 -28.81
C GLY A 665 40.79 15.97 -28.17
N LYS A 666 39.50 15.60 -28.27
CA LYS A 666 38.42 16.35 -27.58
C LYS A 666 38.48 16.10 -26.08
N VAL A 667 38.34 17.15 -25.28
CA VAL A 667 38.43 17.06 -23.82
C VAL A 667 37.08 17.38 -23.19
N ILE A 668 36.67 16.60 -22.18
CA ILE A 668 35.54 16.98 -21.32
C ILE A 668 35.99 18.13 -20.41
N THR A 669 35.43 19.32 -20.65
CA THR A 669 35.82 20.56 -19.95
C THR A 669 35.65 20.48 -18.44
N ASN A 670 36.57 21.12 -17.71
CA ASN A 670 36.51 21.40 -16.27
C ASN A 670 36.28 22.88 -15.96
N ASP A 671 35.90 23.69 -16.96
CA ASP A 671 35.56 25.10 -16.76
C ASP A 671 34.28 25.22 -15.92
N CYS A 672 34.38 25.92 -14.79
CA CYS A 672 33.26 26.16 -13.89
C CYS A 672 32.11 26.91 -14.59
N ASN A 673 32.42 27.79 -15.54
CA ASN A 673 31.44 28.60 -16.26
C ASN A 673 30.59 27.80 -17.24
N ALA A 674 30.99 26.56 -17.57
CA ALA A 674 30.12 25.63 -18.28
C ALA A 674 28.90 25.21 -17.42
N CYS A 675 29.03 25.25 -16.09
CA CYS A 675 28.02 24.78 -15.16
C CYS A 675 27.27 25.90 -14.43
N HIS A 676 27.99 26.90 -13.91
CA HIS A 676 27.39 28.00 -13.18
C HIS A 676 28.20 29.29 -13.31
N THR A 677 27.52 30.43 -13.17
CA THR A 677 28.15 31.75 -13.18
C THR A 677 27.96 32.41 -11.82
N ILE A 678 29.04 32.83 -11.16
CA ILE A 678 28.92 33.59 -9.90
C ILE A 678 28.56 35.03 -10.22
N ILE A 679 27.50 35.54 -9.59
CA ILE A 679 26.97 36.89 -9.82
C ILE A 679 27.13 37.81 -8.61
N TYR A 680 27.26 37.24 -7.43
CA TYR A 680 27.45 37.96 -6.18
C TYR A 680 28.31 37.14 -5.22
N GLN A 681 29.27 37.79 -4.57
CA GLN A 681 29.94 37.22 -3.41
C GLN A 681 30.30 38.30 -2.40
N LYS A 682 30.24 37.95 -1.12
CA LYS A 682 30.70 38.78 -0.02
C LYS A 682 31.60 37.96 0.87
N PRO A 683 32.91 37.93 0.62
CA PRO A 683 33.83 37.21 1.47
C PRO A 683 33.91 37.80 2.87
N ALA A 684 34.20 36.95 3.86
CA ALA A 684 34.39 37.43 5.22
C ALA A 684 35.53 38.45 5.24
N TYR A 685 35.30 39.60 5.88
CA TYR A 685 36.26 40.71 5.99
C TYR A 685 36.65 41.36 4.65
N GLN A 686 35.92 41.12 3.56
CA GLN A 686 36.13 41.79 2.27
C GLN A 686 34.85 42.53 1.84
N THR A 687 35.01 43.47 0.91
CA THR A 687 33.88 44.15 0.28
C THR A 687 33.07 43.18 -0.56
N GLU A 688 31.77 43.39 -0.62
CA GLU A 688 30.92 42.64 -1.53
C GLU A 688 31.23 43.00 -2.99
N THR A 689 31.10 42.00 -3.86
CA THR A 689 31.35 42.14 -5.30
C THR A 689 30.13 41.66 -6.05
N ILE A 690 29.63 42.48 -6.96
CA ILE A 690 28.55 42.17 -7.91
C ILE A 690 29.14 42.22 -9.31
N GLY A 691 28.81 41.24 -10.15
CA GLY A 691 29.24 41.26 -11.54
C GLY A 691 28.71 40.06 -12.31
N THR A 692 29.11 39.95 -13.56
CA THR A 692 28.83 38.78 -14.39
C THR A 692 30.11 37.97 -14.51
N ASN A 693 30.11 36.73 -13.99
CA ASN A 693 31.26 35.82 -14.01
C ASN A 693 32.40 36.20 -13.05
N LEU A 694 32.08 36.31 -11.76
CA LEU A 694 33.08 36.54 -10.72
C LEU A 694 33.91 35.27 -10.48
N ALA A 695 35.22 35.43 -10.31
CA ALA A 695 36.07 34.34 -9.83
C ALA A 695 35.71 33.97 -8.38
N PHE A 696 35.64 32.67 -8.08
CA PHE A 696 35.31 32.19 -6.73
C PHE A 696 36.40 32.57 -5.73
N VAL A 697 36.02 33.20 -4.62
CA VAL A 697 36.90 33.46 -3.48
C VAL A 697 36.58 32.49 -2.36
N HIS A 698 37.57 31.70 -1.93
CA HIS A 698 37.35 30.75 -0.84
C HIS A 698 37.14 31.50 0.50
N PRO A 699 36.16 31.12 1.35
CA PRO A 699 35.87 31.83 2.62
C PRO A 699 37.05 31.90 3.61
N GLY A 700 37.99 30.96 3.48
CA GLY A 700 39.24 30.93 4.25
C GLY A 700 40.42 31.72 3.64
N GLY A 701 40.17 32.60 2.66
CA GLY A 701 41.17 33.43 2.00
C GLY A 701 41.57 32.97 0.60
N ILE A 702 42.20 33.86 -0.17
CA ILE A 702 42.63 33.68 -1.57
C ILE A 702 43.80 32.67 -1.68
N ASP A 703 44.61 32.52 -0.63
CA ASP A 703 45.80 31.65 -0.59
C ASP A 703 45.49 30.15 -0.44
N LYS A 704 44.21 29.77 -0.34
CA LYS A 704 43.79 28.37 -0.32
C LYS A 704 44.02 27.77 -1.72
N LEU A 705 44.41 26.50 -1.78
CA LEU A 705 44.76 25.74 -3.00
C LEU A 705 43.58 25.53 -3.99
N VAL A 706 42.61 26.45 -4.07
CA VAL A 706 41.42 26.37 -4.95
C VAL A 706 41.76 26.35 -6.43
N GLN A 707 42.95 26.82 -6.84
CA GLN A 707 43.42 26.73 -8.23
C GLN A 707 44.03 25.36 -8.57
N THR A 708 44.48 24.58 -7.59
CA THR A 708 45.22 23.32 -7.81
C THR A 708 44.52 22.09 -7.24
N ARG A 709 43.44 22.26 -6.48
CA ARG A 709 42.68 21.18 -5.84
C ARG A 709 41.18 21.39 -5.98
N ILE A 710 40.45 20.29 -6.03
CA ILE A 710 38.98 20.33 -6.01
C ILE A 710 38.48 20.48 -4.57
N CYS A 711 37.32 21.11 -4.41
CA CYS A 711 36.74 21.38 -3.08
C CYS A 711 36.59 20.09 -2.24
N SER A 712 36.20 18.99 -2.89
CA SER A 712 35.99 17.70 -2.23
C SER A 712 37.25 17.07 -1.66
N ASP A 713 38.45 17.46 -2.10
CA ASP A 713 39.71 16.96 -1.50
C ASP A 713 39.85 17.35 -0.03
N CYS A 714 39.28 18.49 0.37
CA CYS A 714 39.33 19.00 1.73
C CYS A 714 37.99 18.85 2.47
N HIS A 715 36.86 18.92 1.75
CA HIS A 715 35.52 18.98 2.35
C HIS A 715 34.75 17.65 2.31
N ALA A 716 35.10 16.70 1.43
CA ALA A 716 34.44 15.41 1.43
C ALA A 716 34.84 14.59 2.67
N SER A 717 34.02 13.59 3.02
CA SER A 717 34.38 12.69 4.12
C SER A 717 35.66 11.93 3.79
N GLN A 718 36.62 11.92 4.71
CA GLN A 718 37.93 11.27 4.54
C GLN A 718 37.85 9.75 4.32
N THR A 719 36.71 9.11 4.61
CA THR A 719 36.46 7.71 4.23
C THR A 719 36.50 7.50 2.71
N PHE A 720 36.23 8.54 1.93
CA PHE A 720 36.26 8.52 0.46
C PHE A 720 37.65 8.82 -0.13
N SER A 721 38.57 9.39 0.67
CA SER A 721 39.96 9.67 0.25
C SER A 721 40.87 8.44 0.42
N LYS A 722 40.56 7.54 1.37
CA LYS A 722 41.41 6.38 1.69
C LYS A 722 41.20 5.12 0.84
N GLN A 723 40.15 5.04 0.00
CA GLN A 723 39.98 3.88 -0.89
C GLN A 723 40.97 3.85 -2.05
N THR A 724 41.80 4.89 -2.22
CA THR A 724 42.92 4.92 -3.18
C THR A 724 44.20 4.25 -2.67
N VAL A 725 44.18 3.65 -1.47
CA VAL A 725 45.29 2.86 -0.92
C VAL A 725 44.80 1.43 -0.64
N ILE A 726 44.66 0.65 -1.71
CA ILE A 726 44.64 -0.81 -1.57
C ILE A 726 46.10 -1.28 -1.48
N LYS A 727 46.41 -1.77 -0.29
CA LYS A 727 47.44 -2.75 0.10
C LYS A 727 48.38 -3.23 -1.02
N LYS A 728 49.68 -3.03 -0.81
CA LYS A 728 50.68 -4.03 -1.20
C LYS A 728 50.53 -5.25 -0.32
#